data_AF-A0A087YL23-F1
#
_entry.id   AF-A0A087YL23-F1
#
_cell.length_a   1.000
_cell.length_b   1.000
_cell.length_c   1.000
_cell.angle_alpha   90.00
_cell.angle_beta   90.00
_cell.angle_gamma   90.00
#
_symmetry.space_group_name_H-M   'P 1'
#
loop_
_entity.id
_entity.type
_entity.pdbx_description
1 polymer ?
#
loop_
_entity_poly.entity_id
_entity_poly.type
_entity_poly.pdbx_seq_one_letter_code
_entity_poly.pdbx_strand_id
1 'polypeptide(L)'
;MGLLALYCSRLEEDCHVSEAVSTLADLLRDNLRNNKLKQFLLPPLGEFLYMISSEEEKRGSPEGLWFVPAAAYTGLMRSLREGDDAVVHHMAAKAVENVSSTVSGLSRHLATTEMGSALWYLFSHSTAEAVRVTAISSLSRLTRLDPAVFLSVIDTCGPAAVLEGIGGAGSRVQQHLLTAVASALLASHIHKHRITQSRDLVLKVLRCLESPSAMTRAKALLVLLLLTQDNTHMLLYCCQHRLVMYLERDLRKATPVRDNPSQSGYLCQCLDLLLLHLSQTAPVIMEDVLSALRDVIGRKHPSAAQSKQLKQTLPTLSVVLELLSSQVFRARIVTQEFLVQIGLLLNYIISVESNETNLSSGVGVAICEELIRTSLSIVEVLSQHHTLVTQYHCAVVDAVLPPLTTLAFSRNVEWSVFVLKVLSELSLVMLVQRDDENADENEDKVEEKRDRRDTEGGAAERSGDGRSCSQVLSVFTKSLLSRFEVLLCAAEPIPLFALKLLVSMTEHSTQICRLIKQGRILSVVLQLIMANSVTSGTVQSAVVLLCNLSGDTVKSHQQQHQQELVEVLVSTLSEAAQVYLDGEKHAGRKISLVVLQALLELLHNVLKQTSGVVRTALQSQRLSCSAAETEAAEKLLVANRPLSQLSTHLIHMLSTENQEVWEESIQCLSLLVQLYGGEGQDCLSPSCLQSFSHLLRAHVNSENPRVQRTALRIIKRLIQTTDQSGWLECPEGTGLTSVLQDIAESNRCPADVATRAAEILQELSGS
;
A
#
# COMPACT_ATOMS: atom_id res chain seq x y z
N MET A 1 2.71 -65.44 19.60
CA MET A 1 2.85 -65.24 18.14
C MET A 1 2.84 -63.77 17.75
N GLY A 2 1.73 -63.01 17.87
CA GLY A 2 1.71 -61.59 17.50
C GLY A 2 2.77 -60.71 18.18
N LEU A 3 3.04 -60.92 19.48
CA LEU A 3 4.13 -60.22 20.18
C LEU A 3 5.52 -60.57 19.64
N LEU A 4 5.75 -61.84 19.26
CA LEU A 4 7.01 -62.24 18.63
C LEU A 4 7.16 -61.56 17.28
N ALA A 5 6.05 -61.41 16.54
CA ALA A 5 6.06 -60.71 15.27
C ALA A 5 6.39 -59.21 15.44
N LEU A 6 5.77 -58.55 16.41
CA LEU A 6 6.00 -57.14 16.71
C LEU A 6 7.47 -56.84 17.09
N TYR A 7 8.13 -57.74 17.83
CA TYR A 7 9.52 -57.57 18.25
C TYR A 7 10.55 -58.22 17.31
N CYS A 8 10.12 -58.78 16.18
CA CYS A 8 11.01 -59.37 15.19
C CYS A 8 11.64 -58.26 14.35
N SER A 9 12.97 -58.12 14.43
CA SER A 9 13.71 -57.10 13.69
C SER A 9 14.06 -57.49 12.26
N ARG A 10 14.15 -58.80 11.98
CA ARG A 10 14.51 -59.38 10.68
C ARG A 10 13.85 -60.74 10.50
N LEU A 11 13.25 -60.97 9.34
CA LEU A 11 12.60 -62.24 9.01
C LEU A 11 13.44 -63.06 8.04
N GLU A 12 14.03 -64.18 8.46
CA GLU A 12 14.79 -65.04 7.54
C GLU A 12 13.88 -65.73 6.51
N GLU A 13 14.43 -66.03 5.32
CA GLU A 13 13.66 -66.63 4.20
C GLU A 13 13.17 -68.05 4.54
N ASP A 14 13.93 -68.77 5.36
CA ASP A 14 13.62 -70.13 5.82
C ASP A 14 12.53 -70.18 6.90
N CYS A 15 11.98 -69.04 7.31
CA CYS A 15 10.98 -68.99 8.37
C CYS A 15 9.58 -69.35 7.85
N HIS A 16 8.94 -70.33 8.48
CA HIS A 16 7.58 -70.83 8.16
C HIS A 16 6.45 -69.84 8.55
N VAL A 17 6.61 -68.54 8.31
CA VAL A 17 5.60 -67.53 8.65
C VAL A 17 4.33 -67.68 7.81
N SER A 18 4.45 -68.14 6.56
CA SER A 18 3.30 -68.42 5.69
C SER A 18 2.34 -69.46 6.27
N GLU A 19 2.83 -70.47 6.99
CA GLU A 19 1.99 -71.48 7.65
C GLU A 19 1.24 -70.88 8.85
N ALA A 20 1.90 -70.03 9.62
CA ALA A 20 1.27 -69.31 10.73
C ALA A 20 0.17 -68.35 10.23
N VAL A 21 0.42 -67.61 9.16
CA VAL A 21 -0.58 -66.74 8.52
C VAL A 21 -1.74 -67.56 7.97
N SER A 22 -1.47 -68.70 7.32
CA SER A 22 -2.51 -69.59 6.79
C SER A 22 -3.39 -70.16 7.88
N THR A 23 -2.79 -70.64 8.97
CA THR A 23 -3.53 -71.16 10.13
C THR A 23 -4.42 -70.08 10.76
N LEU A 24 -3.88 -68.86 10.94
CA LEU A 24 -4.66 -67.74 11.49
C LEU A 24 -5.80 -67.31 10.56
N ALA A 25 -5.55 -67.31 9.24
CA ALA A 25 -6.56 -66.97 8.23
C ALA A 25 -7.68 -68.01 8.17
N ASP A 26 -7.35 -69.30 8.25
CA ASP A 26 -8.32 -70.39 8.28
C ASP A 26 -9.17 -70.33 9.56
N LEU A 27 -8.53 -70.16 10.72
CA LEU A 27 -9.23 -69.99 12.00
C LEU A 27 -10.17 -68.77 11.99
N LEU A 28 -9.75 -67.66 11.37
CA LEU A 28 -10.57 -66.46 11.23
C LEU A 28 -11.77 -66.70 10.31
N ARG A 29 -11.56 -67.37 9.17
CA ARG A 29 -12.60 -67.73 8.20
C ARG A 29 -13.65 -68.65 8.83
N ASP A 30 -13.23 -69.64 9.60
CA ASP A 30 -14.13 -70.63 10.18
C ASP A 30 -14.94 -70.04 11.35
N ASN A 31 -14.47 -68.95 11.97
CA ASN A 31 -15.07 -68.31 13.14
C ASN A 31 -15.64 -66.90 12.88
N LEU A 32 -16.07 -66.61 11.63
CA LEU A 32 -16.57 -65.28 11.22
C LEU A 32 -17.77 -64.74 12.01
N ARG A 33 -18.51 -65.56 12.75
CA ARG A 33 -19.64 -65.09 13.59
C ARG A 33 -19.27 -64.85 15.05
N ASN A 34 -18.06 -65.24 15.48
CA ASN A 34 -17.65 -65.17 16.88
C ASN A 34 -16.73 -63.97 17.13
N ASN A 35 -17.31 -62.86 17.58
CA ASN A 35 -16.57 -61.61 17.82
C ASN A 35 -15.43 -61.77 18.84
N LYS A 36 -15.61 -62.59 19.89
CA LYS A 36 -14.54 -62.83 20.88
C LYS A 36 -13.33 -63.49 20.23
N LEU A 37 -13.53 -64.50 19.38
CA LEU A 37 -12.43 -65.15 18.67
C LEU A 37 -11.77 -64.22 17.66
N LYS A 38 -12.54 -63.40 16.93
CA LYS A 38 -11.98 -62.37 16.04
C LYS A 38 -11.05 -61.41 16.80
N GLN A 39 -11.41 -60.98 18.00
CA GLN A 39 -10.58 -60.10 18.82
C GLN A 39 -9.21 -60.72 19.19
N PHE A 40 -9.12 -62.06 19.29
CA PHE A 40 -7.86 -62.75 19.53
C PHE A 40 -7.06 -63.06 18.25
N LEU A 41 -7.74 -63.27 17.12
CA LEU A 41 -7.12 -63.68 15.86
C LEU A 41 -6.65 -62.51 14.98
N LEU A 42 -7.36 -61.38 15.00
CA LEU A 42 -7.05 -60.22 14.15
C LEU A 42 -5.71 -59.55 14.50
N PRO A 43 -5.38 -59.27 15.78
CA PRO A 43 -4.10 -58.66 16.12
C PRO A 43 -2.87 -59.47 15.65
N PRO A 44 -2.73 -60.78 15.96
CA PRO A 44 -1.57 -61.54 15.50
C PRO A 44 -1.51 -61.67 13.98
N LEU A 45 -2.66 -61.81 13.30
CA LEU A 45 -2.68 -61.82 11.83
C LEU A 45 -2.17 -60.49 11.26
N GLY A 46 -2.62 -59.36 11.79
CA GLY A 46 -2.17 -58.03 11.36
C GLY A 46 -0.67 -57.80 11.56
N GLU A 47 -0.12 -58.22 12.71
CA GLU A 47 1.32 -58.10 13.00
C GLU A 47 2.19 -58.95 12.05
N PHE A 48 1.77 -60.16 11.72
CA PHE A 48 2.49 -60.98 10.73
C PHE A 48 2.45 -60.35 9.34
N LEU A 49 1.28 -59.89 8.88
CA LEU A 49 1.16 -59.24 7.58
C LEU A 49 2.02 -57.97 7.51
N TYR A 50 2.05 -57.18 8.58
CA TYR A 50 2.89 -55.99 8.67
C TYR A 50 4.38 -56.34 8.64
N MET A 51 4.82 -57.34 9.41
CA MET A 51 6.21 -57.78 9.41
C MET A 51 6.66 -58.21 8.02
N ILE A 52 5.89 -59.08 7.34
CA ILE A 52 6.21 -59.54 5.99
C ILE A 52 6.32 -58.33 5.05
N SER A 53 5.34 -57.43 5.09
CA SER A 53 5.30 -56.25 4.22
C SER A 53 6.48 -55.29 4.48
N SER A 54 6.89 -55.13 5.75
CA SER A 54 8.03 -54.30 6.13
C SER A 54 9.35 -54.92 5.70
N GLU A 55 9.50 -56.24 5.79
CA GLU A 55 10.70 -56.94 5.34
C GLU A 55 10.83 -56.96 3.81
N GLU A 56 9.73 -57.10 3.08
CA GLU A 56 9.72 -56.94 1.62
C GLU A 56 10.16 -55.52 1.20
N GLU A 57 9.62 -54.49 1.85
CA GLU A 57 9.99 -53.09 1.59
C GLU A 57 11.48 -52.82 1.86
N LYS A 58 12.03 -53.33 2.99
CA LYS A 58 13.45 -53.16 3.33
C LYS A 58 14.39 -53.84 2.33
N ARG A 59 13.98 -54.96 1.75
CA ARG A 59 14.83 -55.75 0.82
C ARG A 59 14.72 -55.29 -0.63
N GLY A 60 13.68 -54.52 -0.97
CA GLY A 60 13.39 -54.14 -2.36
C GLY A 60 13.13 -55.34 -3.27
N SER A 61 12.70 -56.47 -2.68
CA SER A 61 12.54 -57.76 -3.36
C SER A 61 11.27 -57.83 -4.20
N PRO A 62 11.23 -58.69 -5.24
CA PRO A 62 10.02 -58.91 -6.03
C PRO A 62 8.89 -59.48 -5.16
N GLU A 63 7.65 -59.22 -5.58
CA GLU A 63 6.42 -59.67 -4.92
C GLU A 63 6.44 -61.20 -4.71
N GLY A 64 6.16 -61.67 -3.47
CA GLY A 64 5.93 -63.09 -3.20
C GLY A 64 7.07 -63.87 -2.55
N LEU A 65 8.00 -63.20 -1.83
CA LEU A 65 9.01 -63.89 -1.00
C LEU A 65 8.37 -64.80 0.06
N TRP A 66 7.26 -64.35 0.65
CA TRP A 66 6.46 -65.13 1.57
C TRP A 66 5.02 -65.22 1.04
N PHE A 67 4.50 -66.44 0.98
CA PHE A 67 3.12 -66.68 0.56
C PHE A 67 2.14 -66.16 1.61
N VAL A 68 1.18 -65.33 1.18
CA VAL A 68 0.04 -64.88 1.98
C VAL A 68 -1.25 -65.38 1.33
N PRO A 69 -2.07 -66.21 2.00
CA PRO A 69 -3.29 -66.73 1.42
C PRO A 69 -4.37 -65.66 1.26
N ALA A 70 -5.14 -65.74 0.17
CA ALA A 70 -6.28 -64.86 -0.10
C ALA A 70 -7.33 -64.83 1.03
N ALA A 71 -7.41 -65.92 1.81
CA ALA A 71 -8.27 -66.02 2.98
C ALA A 71 -7.92 -64.98 4.07
N ALA A 72 -6.64 -64.57 4.20
CA ALA A 72 -6.22 -63.56 5.15
C ALA A 72 -6.82 -62.18 4.80
N TYR A 73 -6.69 -61.76 3.55
CA TYR A 73 -7.26 -60.52 3.03
C TYR A 73 -8.78 -60.51 3.07
N THR A 74 -9.40 -61.63 2.69
CA THR A 74 -10.85 -61.80 2.75
C THR A 74 -11.35 -61.75 4.19
N GLY A 75 -10.65 -62.38 5.13
CA GLY A 75 -10.97 -62.34 6.56
C GLY A 75 -10.88 -60.94 7.16
N LEU A 76 -9.88 -60.14 6.77
CA LEU A 76 -9.78 -58.72 7.14
C LEU A 76 -10.94 -57.90 6.57
N MET A 77 -11.23 -58.03 5.26
CA MET A 77 -12.32 -57.30 4.61
C MET A 77 -13.67 -57.62 5.27
N ARG A 78 -13.98 -58.91 5.48
CA ARG A 78 -15.23 -59.32 6.15
C ARG A 78 -15.29 -58.83 7.59
N SER A 79 -14.17 -58.78 8.29
CA SER A 79 -14.12 -58.22 9.65
C SER A 79 -14.31 -56.70 9.71
N LEU A 80 -14.13 -55.98 8.60
CA LEU A 80 -14.48 -54.56 8.48
C LEU A 80 -15.95 -54.34 8.15
N ARG A 81 -16.55 -55.22 7.34
CA ARG A 81 -17.90 -55.06 6.80
C ARG A 81 -18.99 -55.71 7.65
N GLU A 82 -18.71 -56.87 8.24
CA GLU A 82 -19.71 -57.72 8.90
C GLU A 82 -19.69 -57.54 10.43
N GLY A 83 -20.87 -57.43 11.04
CA GLY A 83 -21.08 -57.34 12.49
C GLY A 83 -21.05 -55.91 13.04
N ASP A 84 -21.46 -55.76 14.30
CA ASP A 84 -21.62 -54.45 14.97
C ASP A 84 -20.63 -54.23 16.14
N ASP A 85 -19.56 -55.04 16.22
CA ASP A 85 -18.56 -54.91 17.28
C ASP A 85 -17.47 -53.90 16.90
N ALA A 86 -17.55 -52.71 17.49
CA ALA A 86 -16.60 -51.62 17.29
C ALA A 86 -15.15 -52.02 17.61
N VAL A 87 -14.92 -52.98 18.52
CA VAL A 87 -13.56 -53.44 18.86
C VAL A 87 -12.97 -54.26 17.70
N VAL A 88 -13.76 -55.17 17.13
CA VAL A 88 -13.38 -55.96 15.95
C VAL A 88 -13.12 -55.06 14.75
N HIS A 89 -14.01 -54.09 14.49
CA HIS A 89 -13.81 -53.10 13.43
C HIS A 89 -12.54 -52.29 13.62
N HIS A 90 -12.24 -51.85 14.85
CA HIS A 90 -11.02 -51.12 15.15
C HIS A 90 -9.78 -51.97 14.90
N MET A 91 -9.75 -53.22 15.38
CA MET A 91 -8.62 -54.15 15.21
C MET A 91 -8.36 -54.46 13.73
N ALA A 92 -9.42 -54.74 12.96
CA ALA A 92 -9.31 -54.99 11.53
C ALA A 92 -8.81 -53.74 10.78
N ALA A 93 -9.38 -52.56 11.08
CA ALA A 93 -8.96 -51.30 10.46
C ALA A 93 -7.50 -50.98 10.81
N LYS A 94 -7.07 -51.29 12.03
CA LYS A 94 -5.70 -51.08 12.50
C LYS A 94 -4.70 -52.00 11.82
N ALA A 95 -5.06 -53.27 11.61
CA ALA A 95 -4.24 -54.19 10.83
C ALA A 95 -4.03 -53.66 9.40
N VAL A 96 -5.09 -53.19 8.74
CA VAL A 96 -4.99 -52.55 7.41
C VAL A 96 -4.17 -51.26 7.47
N GLU A 97 -4.32 -50.43 8.51
CA GLU A 97 -3.57 -49.19 8.71
C GLU A 97 -2.05 -49.44 8.77
N ASN A 98 -1.65 -50.48 9.50
CA ASN A 98 -0.26 -50.84 9.70
C ASN A 98 0.32 -51.40 8.39
N VAL A 99 -0.33 -52.38 7.76
CA VAL A 99 0.16 -52.99 6.51
C VAL A 99 0.30 -51.93 5.40
N SER A 100 -0.70 -51.04 5.27
CA SER A 100 -0.69 -49.95 4.29
C SER A 100 0.31 -48.83 4.57
N SER A 101 1.08 -48.88 5.67
CA SER A 101 2.17 -47.93 5.93
C SER A 101 3.43 -48.24 5.12
N THR A 102 3.52 -49.44 4.57
CA THR A 102 4.68 -49.95 3.80
C THR A 102 4.36 -49.95 2.30
N VAL A 103 5.36 -49.76 1.45
CA VAL A 103 5.21 -49.85 -0.01
C VAL A 103 5.74 -51.21 -0.50
N SER A 104 4.90 -52.25 -0.46
CA SER A 104 5.20 -53.63 -0.87
C SER A 104 4.12 -54.19 -1.80
N GLY A 105 4.38 -55.33 -2.46
CA GLY A 105 3.35 -56.02 -3.26
C GLY A 105 2.13 -56.41 -2.42
N LEU A 106 2.40 -56.87 -1.19
CA LEU A 106 1.36 -57.24 -0.21
C LEU A 106 0.46 -56.07 0.19
N SER A 107 1.01 -54.86 0.35
CA SER A 107 0.20 -53.69 0.69
C SER A 107 -0.64 -53.21 -0.49
N ARG A 108 -0.21 -53.42 -1.75
CA ARG A 108 -1.03 -53.17 -2.95
C ARG A 108 -2.21 -54.11 -3.07
N HIS A 109 -2.10 -55.38 -2.66
CA HIS A 109 -3.24 -56.31 -2.67
C HIS A 109 -4.39 -55.87 -1.75
N LEU A 110 -4.12 -55.06 -0.73
CA LEU A 110 -5.16 -54.46 0.13
C LEU A 110 -5.83 -53.24 -0.49
N ALA A 111 -5.23 -52.62 -1.51
CA ALA A 111 -5.71 -51.40 -2.14
C ALA A 111 -6.83 -51.70 -3.16
N THR A 112 -7.91 -52.34 -2.70
CA THR A 112 -9.10 -52.63 -3.52
C THR A 112 -10.20 -51.60 -3.27
N THR A 113 -11.06 -51.39 -4.27
CA THR A 113 -12.23 -50.50 -4.16
C THR A 113 -13.20 -50.95 -3.08
N GLU A 114 -13.38 -52.27 -2.91
CA GLU A 114 -14.18 -52.87 -1.84
C GLU A 114 -13.64 -52.50 -0.45
N MET A 115 -12.32 -52.61 -0.25
CA MET A 115 -11.66 -52.21 1.00
C MET A 115 -11.88 -50.72 1.27
N GLY A 116 -11.77 -49.89 0.23
CA GLY A 116 -12.05 -48.45 0.32
C GLY A 116 -13.48 -48.15 0.79
N SER A 117 -14.46 -48.82 0.19
CA SER A 117 -15.88 -48.66 0.54
C SER A 117 -16.19 -49.10 1.99
N ALA A 118 -15.59 -50.19 2.45
CA ALA A 118 -15.77 -50.69 3.81
C ALA A 118 -15.20 -49.73 4.87
N LEU A 119 -14.00 -49.20 4.62
CA LEU A 119 -13.38 -48.20 5.50
C LEU A 119 -14.16 -46.89 5.51
N TRP A 120 -14.68 -46.44 4.36
CA TRP A 120 -15.54 -45.27 4.30
C TRP A 120 -16.85 -45.46 5.08
N TYR A 121 -17.46 -46.64 4.98
CA TYR A 121 -18.66 -46.99 5.73
C TYR A 121 -18.40 -46.90 7.25
N LEU A 122 -17.31 -47.50 7.74
CA LEU A 122 -16.93 -47.42 9.15
C LEU A 122 -16.69 -45.97 9.62
N PHE A 123 -16.07 -45.14 8.79
CA PHE A 123 -15.86 -43.72 9.08
C PHE A 123 -17.18 -42.94 9.24
N SER A 124 -18.15 -43.20 8.35
CA SER A 124 -19.40 -42.45 8.27
C SER A 124 -20.48 -42.93 9.25
N HIS A 125 -20.51 -44.24 9.56
CA HIS A 125 -21.60 -44.86 10.33
C HIS A 125 -21.20 -45.28 11.75
N SER A 126 -19.90 -45.38 12.08
CA SER A 126 -19.48 -45.69 13.45
C SER A 126 -19.63 -44.49 14.37
N THR A 127 -20.11 -44.70 15.60
CA THR A 127 -20.13 -43.70 16.67
C THR A 127 -18.81 -43.64 17.45
N ALA A 128 -17.94 -44.65 17.30
CA ALA A 128 -16.68 -44.75 18.03
C ALA A 128 -15.58 -43.96 17.31
N GLU A 129 -15.13 -42.86 17.91
CA GLU A 129 -14.13 -41.96 17.30
C GLU A 129 -12.82 -42.67 16.95
N ALA A 130 -12.36 -43.63 17.78
CA ALA A 130 -11.17 -44.43 17.50
C ALA A 130 -11.29 -45.27 16.22
N VAL A 131 -12.49 -45.82 15.95
CA VAL A 131 -12.77 -46.56 14.70
C VAL A 131 -12.76 -45.59 13.53
N ARG A 132 -13.45 -44.45 13.64
CA ARG A 132 -13.53 -43.44 12.58
C ARG A 132 -12.16 -42.91 12.15
N VAL A 133 -11.32 -42.54 13.13
CA VAL A 133 -9.96 -42.03 12.88
C VAL A 133 -9.07 -43.11 12.23
N THR A 134 -9.16 -44.35 12.71
CA THR A 134 -8.35 -45.44 12.16
C THR A 134 -8.79 -45.78 10.75
N ALA A 135 -10.10 -45.89 10.51
CA ALA A 135 -10.66 -46.20 9.20
C ALA A 135 -10.24 -45.17 8.15
N ILE A 136 -10.28 -43.87 8.48
CA ILE A 136 -9.86 -42.83 7.55
C ILE A 136 -8.34 -42.75 7.39
N SER A 137 -7.57 -43.05 8.44
CA SER A 137 -6.12 -43.18 8.32
C SER A 137 -5.75 -44.31 7.36
N SER A 138 -6.35 -45.50 7.53
CA SER A 138 -6.17 -46.65 6.64
C SER A 138 -6.55 -46.32 5.21
N LEU A 139 -7.72 -45.68 5.00
CA LEU A 139 -8.16 -45.26 3.67
C LEU A 139 -7.15 -44.29 3.04
N SER A 140 -6.70 -43.28 3.79
CA SER A 140 -5.71 -42.32 3.33
C SER A 140 -4.39 -42.97 2.93
N ARG A 141 -3.95 -44.01 3.66
CA ARG A 141 -2.73 -44.77 3.34
C ARG A 141 -2.91 -45.63 2.09
N LEU A 142 -4.02 -46.36 1.98
CA LEU A 142 -4.36 -47.13 0.76
C LEU A 142 -4.44 -46.23 -0.48
N THR A 143 -4.97 -45.01 -0.33
CA THR A 143 -5.05 -44.02 -1.41
C THR A 143 -3.66 -43.60 -1.92
N ARG A 144 -2.62 -43.64 -1.07
CA ARG A 144 -1.25 -43.35 -1.51
C ARG A 144 -0.64 -44.51 -2.29
N LEU A 145 -1.07 -45.75 -2.03
CA LEU A 145 -0.62 -46.94 -2.76
C LEU A 145 -1.33 -47.03 -4.12
N ASP A 146 -2.65 -46.85 -4.12
CA ASP A 146 -3.47 -46.75 -5.33
C ASP A 146 -4.57 -45.69 -5.15
N PRO A 147 -4.47 -44.54 -5.86
CA PRO A 147 -5.50 -43.51 -5.82
C PRO A 147 -6.88 -43.99 -6.26
N ALA A 148 -6.99 -45.05 -7.08
CA ALA A 148 -8.27 -45.58 -7.56
C ALA A 148 -9.20 -45.99 -6.41
N VAL A 149 -8.65 -46.40 -5.27
CA VAL A 149 -9.41 -46.77 -4.07
C VAL A 149 -10.31 -45.61 -3.62
N PHE A 150 -9.74 -44.41 -3.42
CA PHE A 150 -10.51 -43.25 -2.96
C PHE A 150 -11.35 -42.62 -4.06
N LEU A 151 -10.89 -42.69 -5.32
CA LEU A 151 -11.70 -42.27 -6.46
C LEU A 151 -13.01 -43.06 -6.53
N SER A 152 -12.97 -44.38 -6.32
CA SER A 152 -14.20 -45.20 -6.27
C SER A 152 -15.13 -44.80 -5.12
N VAL A 153 -14.58 -44.38 -3.97
CA VAL A 153 -15.35 -43.87 -2.83
C VAL A 153 -16.04 -42.56 -3.20
N ILE A 154 -15.35 -41.65 -3.90
CA ILE A 154 -15.94 -40.40 -4.40
C ILE A 154 -17.06 -40.69 -5.40
N ASP A 155 -16.86 -41.63 -6.33
CA ASP A 155 -17.88 -41.99 -7.32
C ASP A 155 -19.10 -42.65 -6.67
N THR A 156 -18.91 -43.44 -5.62
CA THR A 156 -20.00 -44.18 -4.96
C THR A 156 -20.79 -43.31 -3.97
N CYS A 157 -20.10 -42.53 -3.14
CA CYS A 157 -20.74 -41.75 -2.07
C CYS A 157 -21.03 -40.30 -2.48
N GLY A 158 -20.49 -39.87 -3.62
CA GLY A 158 -20.57 -38.50 -4.11
C GLY A 158 -19.58 -37.56 -3.41
N PRO A 159 -19.16 -36.47 -4.09
CA PRO A 159 -18.24 -35.50 -3.51
C PRO A 159 -18.81 -34.83 -2.25
N ALA A 160 -20.14 -34.66 -2.15
CA ALA A 160 -20.83 -34.06 -1.01
C ALA A 160 -20.54 -34.76 0.33
N ALA A 161 -20.50 -36.09 0.35
CA ALA A 161 -20.21 -36.85 1.57
C ALA A 161 -18.76 -36.61 2.06
N VAL A 162 -17.83 -36.44 1.13
CA VAL A 162 -16.44 -36.06 1.45
C VAL A 162 -16.39 -34.65 2.04
N LEU A 163 -17.25 -33.73 1.59
CA LEU A 163 -17.33 -32.37 2.13
C LEU A 163 -17.76 -32.37 3.59
N GLU A 164 -18.83 -33.09 3.91
CA GLU A 164 -19.32 -33.21 5.29
C GLU A 164 -18.25 -33.79 6.22
N GLY A 165 -17.49 -34.78 5.74
CA GLY A 165 -16.37 -35.35 6.48
C GLY A 165 -15.26 -34.35 6.85
N ILE A 166 -14.98 -33.35 6.01
CA ILE A 166 -13.96 -32.32 6.28
C ILE A 166 -14.48 -31.27 7.28
N GLY A 167 -15.75 -30.87 7.14
CA GLY A 167 -16.34 -29.78 7.93
C GLY A 167 -16.65 -30.12 9.39
N GLY A 168 -17.05 -31.37 9.67
CA GLY A 168 -17.51 -31.80 11.01
C GLY A 168 -16.51 -32.62 11.84
N ALA A 169 -15.30 -32.88 11.33
CA ALA A 169 -14.38 -33.84 11.95
C ALA A 169 -13.21 -33.20 12.71
N GLY A 170 -12.66 -33.92 13.69
CA GLY A 170 -11.47 -33.51 14.43
C GLY A 170 -10.22 -33.39 13.55
N SER A 171 -9.19 -32.71 14.06
CA SER A 171 -7.98 -32.38 13.29
C SER A 171 -7.28 -33.58 12.66
N ARG A 172 -7.28 -34.75 13.31
CA ARG A 172 -6.69 -35.99 12.78
C ARG A 172 -7.45 -36.52 11.57
N VAL A 173 -8.78 -36.56 11.62
CA VAL A 173 -9.61 -36.99 10.50
C VAL A 173 -9.42 -36.04 9.32
N GLN A 174 -9.45 -34.73 9.57
CA GLN A 174 -9.21 -33.71 8.54
C GLN A 174 -7.86 -33.92 7.86
N GLN A 175 -6.79 -34.19 8.60
CA GLN A 175 -5.47 -34.44 8.02
C GLN A 175 -5.47 -35.63 7.05
N HIS A 176 -6.15 -36.73 7.38
CA HIS A 176 -6.21 -37.90 6.51
C HIS A 176 -7.09 -37.66 5.28
N LEU A 177 -8.26 -37.04 5.47
CA LEU A 177 -9.15 -36.66 4.36
C LEU A 177 -8.47 -35.70 3.38
N LEU A 178 -7.81 -34.65 3.87
CA LEU A 178 -7.08 -33.70 3.02
C LEU A 178 -5.97 -34.40 2.22
N THR A 179 -5.31 -35.40 2.82
CA THR A 179 -4.29 -36.20 2.10
C THR A 179 -4.92 -37.06 1.01
N ALA A 180 -6.01 -37.76 1.31
CA ALA A 180 -6.71 -38.60 0.34
C ALA A 180 -7.27 -37.77 -0.83
N VAL A 181 -7.84 -36.59 -0.53
CA VAL A 181 -8.31 -35.63 -1.53
C VAL A 181 -7.15 -35.15 -2.39
N ALA A 182 -6.02 -34.75 -1.81
CA ALA A 182 -4.85 -34.32 -2.57
C ALA A 182 -4.36 -35.43 -3.53
N SER A 183 -4.25 -36.67 -3.06
CA SER A 183 -3.88 -37.82 -3.91
C SER A 183 -4.87 -38.06 -5.05
N ALA A 184 -6.18 -37.96 -4.79
CA ALA A 184 -7.20 -38.10 -5.82
C ALA A 184 -7.15 -36.98 -6.87
N LEU A 185 -6.91 -35.73 -6.45
CA LEU A 185 -6.77 -34.58 -7.35
C LEU A 185 -5.53 -34.71 -8.26
N LEU A 186 -4.44 -35.28 -7.73
CA LEU A 186 -3.23 -35.56 -8.51
C LEU A 186 -3.43 -36.71 -9.51
N ALA A 187 -4.23 -37.70 -9.16
CA ALA A 187 -4.41 -38.91 -9.98
C ALA A 187 -5.44 -38.76 -11.11
N SER A 188 -6.45 -37.89 -10.98
CA SER A 188 -7.54 -37.80 -11.95
C SER A 188 -8.00 -36.38 -12.26
N HIS A 189 -7.79 -35.95 -13.51
CA HIS A 189 -8.30 -34.65 -14.02
C HIS A 189 -9.83 -34.56 -14.02
N ILE A 190 -10.55 -35.66 -14.25
CA ILE A 190 -12.03 -35.68 -14.26
C ILE A 190 -12.55 -35.34 -12.87
N HIS A 191 -11.98 -35.99 -11.84
CA HIS A 191 -12.35 -35.72 -10.45
C HIS A 191 -11.92 -34.32 -10.02
N LYS A 192 -10.73 -33.86 -10.43
CA LYS A 192 -10.30 -32.47 -10.23
C LYS A 192 -11.33 -31.47 -10.77
N HIS A 193 -11.84 -31.68 -11.98
CA HIS A 193 -12.87 -30.82 -12.56
C HIS A 193 -14.21 -30.90 -11.81
N ARG A 194 -14.68 -32.10 -11.44
CA ARG A 194 -15.93 -32.25 -10.64
C ARG A 194 -15.82 -31.61 -9.26
N ILE A 195 -14.67 -31.76 -8.62
CA ILE A 195 -14.41 -31.26 -7.27
C ILE A 195 -14.26 -29.73 -7.27
N THR A 196 -13.56 -29.16 -8.24
CA THR A 196 -13.40 -27.70 -8.38
C THR A 196 -14.71 -26.97 -8.66
N GLN A 197 -15.75 -27.64 -9.16
CA GLN A 197 -17.08 -27.05 -9.27
C GLN A 197 -17.78 -26.82 -7.92
N SER A 198 -17.35 -27.51 -6.86
CA SER A 198 -17.94 -27.38 -5.52
C SER A 198 -17.30 -26.24 -4.73
N ARG A 199 -17.95 -25.07 -4.72
CA ARG A 199 -17.53 -23.93 -3.89
C ARG A 199 -17.59 -24.23 -2.39
N ASP A 200 -18.54 -25.06 -1.95
CA ASP A 200 -18.65 -25.46 -0.54
C ASP A 200 -17.42 -26.24 -0.06
N LEU A 201 -16.83 -27.09 -0.91
CA LEU A 201 -15.57 -27.77 -0.56
C LEU A 201 -14.49 -26.76 -0.25
N VAL A 202 -14.32 -25.78 -1.14
CA VAL A 202 -13.25 -24.79 -1.00
C VAL A 202 -13.43 -23.98 0.26
N LEU A 203 -14.66 -23.61 0.62
CA LEU A 203 -14.94 -22.95 1.91
C LEU A 203 -14.60 -23.84 3.11
N LYS A 204 -14.85 -25.15 3.04
CA LYS A 204 -14.51 -26.08 4.12
C LYS A 204 -12.98 -26.28 4.22
N VAL A 205 -12.27 -26.33 3.09
CA VAL A 205 -10.79 -26.38 3.07
C VAL A 205 -10.18 -25.07 3.57
N LEU A 206 -10.73 -23.90 3.20
CA LEU A 206 -10.31 -22.60 3.74
C LEU A 206 -10.52 -22.54 5.25
N ARG A 207 -11.64 -23.04 5.77
CA ARG A 207 -11.86 -23.19 7.23
C ARG A 207 -10.81 -24.07 7.91
N CYS A 208 -10.25 -25.08 7.22
CA CYS A 208 -9.13 -25.86 7.77
C CYS A 208 -7.86 -25.01 8.00
N LEU A 209 -7.70 -23.87 7.33
CA LEU A 209 -6.61 -22.93 7.63
C LEU A 209 -6.79 -22.27 9.00
N GLU A 210 -7.97 -22.27 9.60
CA GLU A 210 -8.18 -21.76 10.97
C GLU A 210 -7.78 -22.77 12.06
N SER A 211 -7.48 -24.02 11.68
CA SER A 211 -7.16 -25.09 12.62
C SER A 211 -5.93 -24.74 13.47
N PRO A 212 -5.92 -25.08 14.79
CA PRO A 212 -4.75 -24.91 15.63
C PRO A 212 -3.57 -25.81 15.18
N SER A 213 -3.85 -26.93 14.50
CA SER A 213 -2.83 -27.87 14.04
C SER A 213 -2.08 -27.36 12.80
N ALA A 214 -0.77 -27.14 12.92
CA ALA A 214 0.09 -26.77 11.79
C ALA A 214 0.02 -27.79 10.64
N MET A 215 -0.09 -29.09 10.95
CA MET A 215 -0.19 -30.14 9.95
C MET A 215 -1.52 -30.07 9.16
N THR A 216 -2.63 -29.78 9.83
CA THR A 216 -3.92 -29.61 9.15
C THR A 216 -3.87 -28.41 8.21
N ARG A 217 -3.31 -27.28 8.66
CA ARG A 217 -3.12 -26.09 7.82
C ARG A 217 -2.22 -26.38 6.62
N ALA A 218 -1.09 -27.05 6.82
CA ALA A 218 -0.15 -27.40 5.75
C ALA A 218 -0.81 -28.25 4.65
N LYS A 219 -1.56 -29.29 5.04
CA LYS A 219 -2.29 -30.14 4.09
C LYS A 219 -3.43 -29.38 3.39
N ALA A 220 -4.10 -28.46 4.09
CA ALA A 220 -5.11 -27.60 3.47
C ALA A 220 -4.49 -26.68 2.40
N LEU A 221 -3.31 -26.10 2.66
CA LEU A 221 -2.57 -25.29 1.67
C LEU A 221 -2.23 -26.08 0.41
N LEU A 222 -1.80 -27.34 0.55
CA LEU A 222 -1.55 -28.21 -0.61
C LEU A 222 -2.82 -28.53 -1.40
N VAL A 223 -3.93 -28.81 -0.73
CA VAL A 223 -5.21 -29.04 -1.42
C VAL A 223 -5.65 -27.77 -2.15
N LEU A 224 -5.51 -26.59 -1.53
CA LEU A 224 -5.82 -25.32 -2.18
C LEU A 224 -4.95 -25.08 -3.41
N LEU A 225 -3.64 -25.33 -3.32
CA LEU A 225 -2.72 -25.27 -4.46
C LEU A 225 -3.22 -26.14 -5.62
N LEU A 226 -3.57 -27.40 -5.36
CA LEU A 226 -4.05 -28.31 -6.39
C LEU A 226 -5.39 -27.85 -7.00
N LEU A 227 -6.26 -27.25 -6.19
CA LEU A 227 -7.57 -26.73 -6.65
C LEU A 227 -7.43 -25.44 -7.48
N THR A 228 -6.41 -24.62 -7.23
CA THR A 228 -6.22 -23.34 -7.94
C THR A 228 -5.35 -23.44 -9.18
N GLN A 229 -4.45 -24.45 -9.28
CA GLN A 229 -3.47 -24.59 -10.37
C GLN A 229 -4.04 -24.47 -11.79
N ASP A 230 -5.22 -25.05 -12.04
CA ASP A 230 -5.83 -25.08 -13.38
C ASP A 230 -7.12 -24.25 -13.46
N ASN A 231 -7.45 -23.49 -12.41
CA ASN A 231 -8.73 -22.79 -12.33
C ASN A 231 -8.61 -21.44 -11.62
N THR A 232 -8.34 -20.41 -12.40
CA THR A 232 -8.23 -19.01 -11.96
C THR A 232 -9.50 -18.51 -11.28
N HIS A 233 -10.69 -19.00 -11.65
CA HIS A 233 -11.94 -18.63 -10.99
C HIS A 233 -12.05 -19.19 -9.57
N MET A 234 -11.45 -20.36 -9.31
CA MET A 234 -11.37 -20.89 -7.96
C MET A 234 -10.36 -20.13 -7.13
N LEU A 235 -9.26 -19.67 -7.73
CA LEU A 235 -8.34 -18.75 -7.06
C LEU A 235 -9.03 -17.43 -6.69
N LEU A 236 -9.77 -16.83 -7.63
CA LEU A 236 -10.60 -15.65 -7.39
C LEU A 236 -11.55 -15.87 -6.20
N TYR A 237 -12.23 -17.00 -6.18
CA TYR A 237 -13.12 -17.36 -5.08
C TYR A 237 -12.37 -17.48 -3.74
N CYS A 238 -11.17 -18.06 -3.72
CA CYS A 238 -10.37 -18.17 -2.50
C CYS A 238 -9.94 -16.79 -1.98
N CYS A 239 -9.48 -15.91 -2.86
CA CYS A 239 -9.11 -14.52 -2.56
C CYS A 239 -10.30 -13.76 -1.92
N GLN A 240 -11.47 -13.80 -2.55
CA GLN A 240 -12.71 -13.21 -1.99
C GLN A 240 -13.08 -13.75 -0.60
N HIS A 241 -12.63 -14.95 -0.27
CA HIS A 241 -12.79 -15.60 1.04
C HIS A 241 -11.54 -15.54 1.92
N ARG A 242 -10.78 -14.43 1.85
CA ARG A 242 -9.69 -14.06 2.78
C ARG A 242 -8.48 -14.99 2.72
N LEU A 243 -8.22 -15.64 1.58
CA LEU A 243 -7.03 -16.49 1.42
C LEU A 243 -5.74 -15.75 1.80
N VAL A 244 -5.54 -14.54 1.29
CA VAL A 244 -4.31 -13.76 1.50
C VAL A 244 -4.06 -13.50 3.00
N MET A 245 -5.11 -13.19 3.77
CA MET A 245 -5.02 -13.00 5.22
C MET A 245 -4.45 -14.24 5.93
N TYR A 246 -4.92 -15.45 5.56
CA TYR A 246 -4.42 -16.68 6.18
C TYR A 246 -2.95 -16.95 5.82
N LEU A 247 -2.55 -16.65 4.58
CA LEU A 247 -1.15 -16.82 4.14
C LEU A 247 -0.21 -15.88 4.90
N GLU A 248 -0.58 -14.60 5.05
CA GLU A 248 0.22 -13.63 5.81
C GLU A 248 0.32 -14.00 7.29
N ARG A 249 -0.77 -14.51 7.88
CA ARG A 249 -0.78 -14.98 9.27
C ARG A 249 0.20 -16.14 9.47
N ASP A 250 0.17 -17.12 8.59
CA ASP A 250 1.04 -18.30 8.73
C ASP A 250 2.49 -17.98 8.37
N LEU A 251 2.74 -17.06 7.44
CA LEU A 251 4.09 -16.57 7.15
C LEU A 251 4.72 -15.84 8.35
N ARG A 252 3.97 -14.96 9.02
CA ARG A 252 4.46 -14.27 10.24
C ARG A 252 4.82 -15.24 11.37
N LYS A 253 4.11 -16.37 11.46
CA LYS A 253 4.39 -17.44 12.44
C LYS A 253 5.53 -18.37 12.01
N ALA A 254 5.80 -18.44 10.70
CA ALA A 254 6.89 -19.23 10.11
C ALA A 254 8.25 -18.52 10.19
N THR A 255 8.27 -17.18 10.24
CA THR A 255 9.49 -16.41 10.54
C THR A 255 10.03 -16.78 11.93
N PRO A 256 11.33 -17.11 12.07
CA PRO A 256 11.85 -17.88 13.20
C PRO A 256 11.95 -17.04 14.47
N VAL A 257 10.85 -16.95 15.21
CA VAL A 257 10.86 -16.54 16.62
C VAL A 257 10.60 -17.80 17.44
N ARG A 258 11.68 -18.53 17.76
CA ARG A 258 11.76 -19.58 18.79
C ARG A 258 10.54 -20.54 18.85
N ASP A 259 10.37 -21.45 17.89
CA ASP A 259 9.57 -22.66 18.11
C ASP A 259 10.02 -23.82 17.21
N ASN A 260 9.98 -25.04 17.75
CA ASN A 260 10.56 -26.29 17.25
C ASN A 260 10.69 -26.42 15.70
N PRO A 261 11.92 -26.53 15.16
CA PRO A 261 12.17 -26.54 13.70
C PRO A 261 11.64 -27.80 12.97
N SER A 262 11.30 -28.87 13.69
CA SER A 262 10.85 -30.13 13.08
C SER A 262 9.36 -30.17 12.70
N GLN A 263 8.50 -29.33 13.29
CA GLN A 263 7.06 -29.29 12.98
C GLN A 263 6.65 -28.09 12.12
N SER A 264 7.42 -26.99 12.14
CA SER A 264 7.19 -25.83 11.27
C SER A 264 7.66 -26.06 9.84
N GLY A 265 8.68 -26.90 9.62
CA GLY A 265 9.26 -27.13 8.30
C GLY A 265 8.25 -27.55 7.22
N TYR A 266 7.36 -28.51 7.51
CA TYR A 266 6.37 -28.96 6.52
C TYR A 266 5.33 -27.89 6.18
N LEU A 267 4.86 -27.13 7.16
CA LEU A 267 3.95 -26.00 6.93
C LEU A 267 4.62 -24.92 6.09
N CYS A 268 5.87 -24.56 6.41
CA CYS A 268 6.64 -23.59 5.64
C CYS A 268 6.82 -24.03 4.19
N GLN A 269 7.20 -25.29 3.95
CA GLN A 269 7.35 -25.85 2.60
C GLN A 269 6.03 -25.79 1.80
N CYS A 270 4.91 -26.18 2.41
CA CYS A 270 3.60 -26.11 1.75
C CYS A 270 3.18 -24.66 1.46
N LEU A 271 3.47 -23.75 2.39
CA LEU A 271 3.25 -22.32 2.22
C LEU A 271 4.10 -21.77 1.08
N ASP A 272 5.39 -22.08 1.03
CA ASP A 272 6.32 -21.62 -0.02
C ASP A 272 5.89 -22.08 -1.41
N LEU A 273 5.41 -23.33 -1.55
CA LEU A 273 4.87 -23.85 -2.81
C LEU A 273 3.65 -23.04 -3.29
N LEU A 274 2.72 -22.73 -2.37
CA LEU A 274 1.55 -21.93 -2.72
C LEU A 274 1.93 -20.48 -3.02
N LEU A 275 2.84 -19.88 -2.24
CA LEU A 275 3.32 -18.53 -2.47
C LEU A 275 4.01 -18.39 -3.83
N LEU A 276 4.84 -19.37 -4.21
CA LEU A 276 5.51 -19.42 -5.50
C LEU A 276 4.49 -19.52 -6.64
N HIS A 277 3.53 -20.44 -6.53
CA HIS A 277 2.47 -20.58 -7.53
C HIS A 277 1.67 -19.28 -7.71
N LEU A 278 1.18 -18.66 -6.63
CA LEU A 278 0.40 -17.43 -6.70
C LEU A 278 1.20 -16.26 -7.28
N SER A 279 2.50 -16.17 -6.95
CA SER A 279 3.39 -15.14 -7.51
C SER A 279 3.57 -15.30 -9.03
N GLN A 280 3.62 -16.55 -9.53
CA GLN A 280 3.73 -16.86 -10.96
C GLN A 280 2.38 -16.69 -11.69
N THR A 281 1.27 -16.98 -11.02
CA THR A 281 -0.07 -16.91 -11.62
C THR A 281 -0.52 -15.46 -11.83
N ALA A 282 -0.14 -14.51 -10.98
CA ALA A 282 -0.61 -13.12 -11.11
C ALA A 282 -0.21 -12.43 -12.44
N PRO A 283 1.05 -12.52 -12.93
CA PRO A 283 1.41 -12.03 -14.26
C PRO A 283 0.68 -12.75 -15.41
N VAL A 284 0.40 -14.05 -15.25
CA VAL A 284 -0.36 -14.83 -16.26
C VAL A 284 -1.82 -14.33 -16.34
N ILE A 285 -2.46 -14.07 -15.19
CA ILE A 285 -3.80 -13.47 -15.15
C ILE A 285 -3.80 -12.11 -15.86
N MET A 286 -2.77 -11.29 -15.63
CA MET A 286 -2.62 -10.00 -16.28
C MET A 286 -2.53 -10.17 -17.81
N GLU A 287 -1.70 -11.09 -18.30
CA GLU A 287 -1.57 -11.37 -19.73
C GLU A 287 -2.88 -11.90 -20.34
N ASP A 288 -3.59 -12.79 -19.65
CA ASP A 288 -4.89 -13.30 -20.09
C ASP A 288 -5.93 -12.17 -20.22
N VAL A 289 -5.99 -11.26 -19.24
CA VAL A 289 -6.86 -10.07 -19.28
C VAL A 289 -6.48 -9.17 -20.46
N LEU A 290 -5.20 -8.88 -20.64
CA LEU A 290 -4.71 -8.05 -21.74
C LEU A 290 -4.98 -8.67 -23.11
N SER A 291 -4.83 -9.99 -23.25
CA SER A 291 -5.13 -10.70 -24.49
C SER A 291 -6.63 -10.61 -24.84
N ALA A 292 -7.50 -10.83 -23.86
CA ALA A 292 -8.94 -10.72 -24.04
C ALA A 292 -9.38 -9.29 -24.40
N LEU A 293 -8.74 -8.27 -23.83
CA LEU A 293 -8.98 -6.86 -24.18
C LEU A 293 -8.44 -6.51 -25.57
N ARG A 294 -7.25 -7.00 -25.93
CA ARG A 294 -6.62 -6.81 -27.25
C ARG A 294 -7.51 -7.30 -28.37
N ASP A 295 -8.19 -8.42 -28.16
CA ASP A 295 -9.10 -9.00 -29.14
C ASP A 295 -10.32 -8.13 -29.44
N VAL A 296 -10.65 -7.14 -28.60
CA VAL A 296 -11.87 -6.33 -28.71
C VAL A 296 -11.59 -4.85 -28.97
N ILE A 297 -10.33 -4.39 -28.88
CA ILE A 297 -9.97 -2.98 -29.07
C ILE A 297 -10.46 -2.42 -30.41
N GLY A 298 -11.03 -1.21 -30.37
CA GLY A 298 -11.56 -0.50 -31.55
C GLY A 298 -12.88 -1.06 -32.11
N ARG A 299 -13.47 -2.08 -31.47
CA ARG A 299 -14.77 -2.63 -31.88
C ARG A 299 -15.91 -2.07 -31.03
N LYS A 300 -17.00 -1.67 -31.70
CA LYS A 300 -18.22 -1.19 -31.03
C LYS A 300 -19.11 -2.33 -30.52
N HIS A 301 -19.03 -3.52 -31.11
CA HIS A 301 -19.85 -4.67 -30.74
C HIS A 301 -18.97 -5.94 -30.70
N PRO A 302 -18.59 -6.42 -29.50
CA PRO A 302 -17.88 -7.69 -29.37
C PRO A 302 -18.80 -8.85 -29.77
N SER A 303 -18.24 -9.91 -30.36
CA SER A 303 -19.02 -11.13 -30.65
C SER A 303 -19.54 -11.79 -29.36
N ALA A 304 -20.53 -12.67 -29.48
CA ALA A 304 -21.07 -13.41 -28.33
C ALA A 304 -20.00 -14.28 -27.63
N ALA A 305 -19.07 -14.86 -28.40
CA ALA A 305 -17.95 -15.64 -27.87
C ALA A 305 -16.96 -14.75 -27.09
N GLN A 306 -16.58 -13.61 -27.65
CA GLN A 306 -15.70 -12.62 -26.99
C GLN A 306 -16.34 -12.04 -25.74
N SER A 307 -17.64 -11.72 -25.79
CA SER A 307 -18.39 -11.21 -24.63
C SER A 307 -18.42 -12.25 -23.50
N LYS A 308 -18.58 -13.54 -23.83
CA LYS A 308 -18.53 -14.63 -22.84
C LYS A 308 -17.14 -14.77 -22.23
N GLN A 309 -16.08 -14.72 -23.05
CA GLN A 309 -14.70 -14.76 -22.59
C GLN A 309 -14.39 -13.57 -21.67
N LEU A 310 -14.74 -12.34 -22.05
CA LEU A 310 -14.54 -11.15 -21.21
C LEU A 310 -15.27 -11.23 -19.87
N LYS A 311 -16.52 -11.73 -19.84
CA LYS A 311 -17.27 -11.92 -18.59
C LYS A 311 -16.61 -12.92 -17.64
N GLN A 312 -15.82 -13.85 -18.17
CA GLN A 312 -15.07 -14.82 -17.40
C GLN A 312 -13.70 -14.27 -16.99
N THR A 313 -12.97 -13.66 -17.92
CA THR A 313 -11.59 -13.22 -17.68
C THR A 313 -11.48 -11.93 -16.87
N LEU A 314 -12.30 -10.89 -17.13
CA LEU A 314 -12.09 -9.58 -16.48
C LEU A 314 -12.17 -9.61 -14.93
N PRO A 315 -13.12 -10.35 -14.30
CA PRO A 315 -13.20 -10.41 -12.85
C PRO A 315 -11.96 -11.01 -12.16
N THR A 316 -11.15 -11.81 -12.87
CA THR A 316 -9.94 -12.43 -12.28
C THR A 316 -8.86 -11.40 -11.98
N LEU A 317 -8.92 -10.20 -12.56
CA LEU A 317 -7.99 -9.11 -12.26
C LEU A 317 -7.97 -8.72 -10.77
N SER A 318 -9.09 -8.90 -10.07
CA SER A 318 -9.17 -8.65 -8.62
C SER A 318 -8.24 -9.55 -7.80
N VAL A 319 -7.85 -10.73 -8.31
CA VAL A 319 -6.80 -11.58 -7.71
C VAL A 319 -5.46 -10.85 -7.72
N VAL A 320 -5.12 -10.19 -8.83
CA VAL A 320 -3.86 -9.44 -8.96
C VAL A 320 -3.85 -8.29 -7.96
N LEU A 321 -4.96 -7.56 -7.81
CA LEU A 321 -5.10 -6.49 -6.81
C LEU A 321 -4.91 -7.02 -5.38
N GLU A 322 -5.58 -8.10 -5.00
CA GLU A 322 -5.49 -8.64 -3.64
C GLU A 322 -4.09 -9.15 -3.30
N LEU A 323 -3.42 -9.81 -4.26
CA LEU A 323 -2.04 -10.25 -4.10
C LEU A 323 -1.08 -9.06 -4.00
N LEU A 324 -1.19 -8.04 -4.85
CA LEU A 324 -0.36 -6.84 -4.79
C LEU A 324 -0.58 -6.03 -3.52
N SER A 325 -1.78 -6.07 -2.93
CA SER A 325 -2.07 -5.42 -1.65
C SER A 325 -1.29 -6.03 -0.49
N SER A 326 -0.83 -7.28 -0.63
CA SER A 326 0.04 -7.93 0.34
C SER A 326 1.53 -7.64 0.10
N GLN A 327 2.24 -7.27 1.17
CA GLN A 327 3.68 -7.05 1.15
C GLN A 327 4.50 -8.30 0.75
N VAL A 328 3.95 -9.50 0.94
CA VAL A 328 4.64 -10.78 0.68
C VAL A 328 4.78 -11.03 -0.82
N PHE A 329 3.72 -10.74 -1.57
CA PHE A 329 3.64 -11.06 -2.98
C PHE A 329 4.13 -9.91 -3.85
N ARG A 330 3.94 -8.66 -3.42
CA ARG A 330 4.24 -7.48 -4.22
C ARG A 330 5.66 -7.47 -4.78
N ALA A 331 6.67 -7.68 -3.95
CA ALA A 331 8.07 -7.70 -4.39
C ALA A 331 8.41 -8.89 -5.32
N ARG A 332 7.59 -9.95 -5.31
CA ARG A 332 7.77 -11.12 -6.18
C ARG A 332 7.03 -10.99 -7.52
N ILE A 333 5.94 -10.23 -7.56
CA ILE A 333 5.10 -10.03 -8.75
C ILE A 333 5.59 -8.83 -9.58
N VAL A 334 5.99 -7.74 -8.92
CA VAL A 334 6.34 -6.49 -9.62
C VAL A 334 7.71 -6.63 -10.28
N THR A 335 7.68 -6.81 -11.61
CA THR A 335 8.84 -6.76 -12.50
C THR A 335 8.69 -5.63 -13.53
N GLN A 336 9.74 -5.38 -14.31
CA GLN A 336 9.69 -4.43 -15.41
C GLN A 336 8.60 -4.79 -16.44
N GLU A 337 8.49 -6.06 -16.80
CA GLU A 337 7.47 -6.55 -17.74
C GLU A 337 6.06 -6.37 -17.19
N PHE A 338 5.87 -6.64 -15.89
CA PHE A 338 4.58 -6.43 -15.22
C PHE A 338 4.16 -4.95 -15.26
N LEU A 339 5.08 -4.01 -15.06
CA LEU A 339 4.77 -2.57 -15.16
C LEU A 339 4.42 -2.14 -16.60
N VAL A 340 5.07 -2.75 -17.61
CA VAL A 340 4.68 -2.54 -19.01
C VAL A 340 3.26 -3.05 -19.27
N GLN A 341 2.90 -4.22 -18.72
CA GLN A 341 1.53 -4.75 -18.79
C GLN A 341 0.51 -3.80 -18.13
N ILE A 342 0.84 -3.19 -16.99
CA ILE A 342 -0.01 -2.16 -16.36
C ILE A 342 -0.19 -0.94 -17.28
N GLY A 343 0.89 -0.48 -17.93
CA GLY A 343 0.81 0.59 -18.94
C GLY A 343 -0.14 0.24 -20.09
N LEU A 344 -0.09 -0.98 -20.60
CA LEU A 344 -1.02 -1.46 -21.63
C LEU A 344 -2.46 -1.51 -21.11
N LEU A 345 -2.68 -1.99 -19.89
CA LEU A 345 -4.01 -2.03 -19.24
C LEU A 345 -4.63 -0.63 -19.16
N LEU A 346 -3.86 0.38 -18.73
CA LEU A 346 -4.32 1.76 -18.65
C LEU A 346 -4.64 2.35 -20.04
N ASN A 347 -3.86 2.01 -21.07
CA ASN A 347 -4.18 2.40 -22.45
C ASN A 347 -5.52 1.80 -22.93
N TYR A 348 -5.83 0.55 -22.57
CA TYR A 348 -7.15 -0.02 -22.85
C TYR A 348 -8.26 0.78 -22.13
N ILE A 349 -8.06 1.16 -20.87
CA ILE A 349 -9.03 1.95 -20.10
C ILE A 349 -9.30 3.30 -20.78
N ILE A 350 -8.28 3.98 -21.29
CA ILE A 350 -8.44 5.22 -22.08
C ILE A 350 -9.32 4.97 -23.31
N SER A 351 -9.12 3.86 -24.02
CA SER A 351 -9.95 3.49 -25.18
C SER A 351 -11.40 3.17 -24.80
N VAL A 352 -11.63 2.59 -23.61
CA VAL A 352 -12.99 2.36 -23.09
C VAL A 352 -13.67 3.69 -22.78
N GLU A 353 -12.98 4.59 -22.09
CA GLU A 353 -13.56 5.88 -21.67
C GLU A 353 -13.85 6.80 -22.86
N SER A 354 -12.95 6.84 -23.85
CA SER A 354 -13.13 7.63 -25.07
C SER A 354 -14.24 7.10 -26.00
N ASN A 355 -14.93 6.00 -25.61
CA ASN A 355 -15.94 5.30 -26.41
C ASN A 355 -15.41 4.76 -27.76
N GLU A 356 -14.10 4.63 -27.92
CA GLU A 356 -13.50 3.93 -29.06
C GLU A 356 -13.82 2.42 -29.00
N THR A 357 -13.78 1.85 -27.78
CA THR A 357 -14.10 0.44 -27.53
C THR A 357 -15.32 0.34 -26.60
N ASN A 358 -16.47 -0.08 -27.13
CA ASN A 358 -17.72 -0.15 -26.35
C ASN A 358 -17.90 -1.54 -25.70
N LEU A 359 -17.21 -1.75 -24.57
CA LEU A 359 -17.31 -2.97 -23.76
C LEU A 359 -18.64 -3.10 -23.01
N SER A 360 -19.28 -1.98 -22.67
CA SER A 360 -20.51 -1.98 -21.86
C SER A 360 -21.67 -2.69 -22.58
N SER A 361 -21.70 -2.62 -23.92
CA SER A 361 -22.69 -3.33 -24.75
C SER A 361 -22.60 -4.86 -24.69
N GLY A 362 -21.39 -5.43 -24.52
CA GLY A 362 -21.17 -6.88 -24.53
C GLY A 362 -21.07 -7.51 -23.13
N VAL A 363 -20.40 -6.81 -22.20
CA VAL A 363 -20.07 -7.32 -20.87
C VAL A 363 -21.03 -6.81 -19.80
N GLY A 364 -21.57 -5.59 -19.98
CA GLY A 364 -22.40 -4.88 -19.01
C GLY A 364 -21.60 -3.79 -18.28
N VAL A 365 -22.29 -2.71 -17.90
CA VAL A 365 -21.69 -1.51 -17.29
C VAL A 365 -20.95 -1.83 -15.99
N ALA A 366 -21.55 -2.65 -15.12
CA ALA A 366 -20.97 -2.99 -13.82
C ALA A 366 -19.59 -3.67 -13.91
N ILE A 367 -19.39 -4.58 -14.87
CA ILE A 367 -18.11 -5.27 -15.04
C ILE A 367 -17.06 -4.32 -15.63
N CYS A 368 -17.46 -3.39 -16.50
CA CYS A 368 -16.56 -2.38 -17.05
C CYS A 368 -16.09 -1.40 -15.98
N GLU A 369 -17.00 -0.91 -15.13
CA GLU A 369 -16.64 -0.04 -14.01
C GLU A 369 -15.75 -0.75 -13.00
N GLU A 370 -16.03 -2.03 -12.70
CA GLU A 370 -15.20 -2.83 -11.81
C GLU A 370 -13.79 -3.08 -12.38
N LEU A 371 -13.67 -3.30 -13.70
CA LEU A 371 -12.38 -3.38 -14.38
C LEU A 371 -11.57 -2.09 -14.18
N ILE A 372 -12.19 -0.94 -14.43
CA ILE A 372 -11.52 0.37 -14.32
C ILE A 372 -11.11 0.62 -12.87
N ARG A 373 -12.03 0.42 -11.92
CA ARG A 373 -11.77 0.56 -10.47
C ARG A 373 -10.63 -0.33 -10.03
N THR A 374 -10.68 -1.63 -10.34
CA THR A 374 -9.65 -2.60 -9.97
C THR A 374 -8.29 -2.22 -10.55
N SER A 375 -8.26 -1.78 -11.82
CA SER A 375 -7.02 -1.39 -12.49
C SER A 375 -6.41 -0.14 -11.88
N LEU A 376 -7.23 0.87 -11.58
CA LEU A 376 -6.79 2.08 -10.89
C LEU A 376 -6.30 1.77 -9.47
N SER A 377 -7.01 0.91 -8.72
CA SER A 377 -6.56 0.44 -7.40
C SER A 377 -5.23 -0.31 -7.46
N ILE A 378 -4.96 -1.10 -8.52
CA ILE A 378 -3.66 -1.72 -8.72
C ILE A 378 -2.56 -0.65 -8.81
N VAL A 379 -2.80 0.42 -9.58
CA VAL A 379 -1.82 1.51 -9.71
C VAL A 379 -1.65 2.28 -8.39
N GLU A 380 -2.72 2.53 -7.64
CA GLU A 380 -2.62 3.17 -6.31
C GLU A 380 -1.78 2.34 -5.34
N VAL A 381 -1.98 1.02 -5.31
CA VAL A 381 -1.13 0.14 -4.51
C VAL A 381 0.32 0.28 -4.94
N LEU A 382 0.61 0.29 -6.25
CA LEU A 382 1.97 0.46 -6.75
C LEU A 382 2.58 1.83 -6.39
N SER A 383 1.81 2.92 -6.47
CA SER A 383 2.30 4.27 -6.17
C SER A 383 2.66 4.46 -4.70
N GLN A 384 1.97 3.78 -3.78
CA GLN A 384 2.24 3.82 -2.34
C GLN A 384 3.55 3.11 -1.94
N HIS A 385 4.21 2.41 -2.86
CA HIS A 385 5.45 1.66 -2.59
C HIS A 385 6.66 2.25 -3.30
N HIS A 386 7.22 3.30 -2.69
CA HIS A 386 8.28 4.12 -3.26
C HIS A 386 9.53 3.30 -3.63
N THR A 387 9.87 2.25 -2.90
CA THR A 387 11.03 1.39 -3.20
C THR A 387 10.93 0.70 -4.56
N LEU A 388 9.75 0.20 -4.93
CA LEU A 388 9.53 -0.47 -6.22
C LEU A 388 9.44 0.53 -7.37
N VAL A 389 8.84 1.69 -7.11
CA VAL A 389 8.78 2.79 -8.08
C VAL A 389 10.20 3.30 -8.41
N THR A 390 11.05 3.47 -7.40
CA THR A 390 12.45 3.86 -7.57
C THR A 390 13.25 2.77 -8.28
N GLN A 391 13.08 1.50 -7.90
CA GLN A 391 13.80 0.38 -8.51
C GLN A 391 13.51 0.24 -10.01
N TYR A 392 12.25 0.41 -10.42
CA TYR A 392 11.81 0.27 -11.82
C TYR A 392 11.44 1.61 -12.46
N HIS A 393 12.16 2.69 -12.08
CA HIS A 393 11.84 4.06 -12.48
C HIS A 393 11.56 4.21 -13.98
N CYS A 394 12.46 3.72 -14.85
CA CYS A 394 12.29 3.83 -16.30
C CYS A 394 10.99 3.20 -16.82
N ALA A 395 10.61 2.02 -16.30
CA ALA A 395 9.38 1.34 -16.72
C ALA A 395 8.12 2.12 -16.30
N VAL A 396 8.14 2.73 -15.12
CA VAL A 396 7.04 3.61 -14.65
C VAL A 396 6.94 4.86 -15.53
N VAL A 397 8.07 5.50 -15.83
CA VAL A 397 8.13 6.70 -16.69
C VAL A 397 7.64 6.42 -18.12
N ASP A 398 8.05 5.29 -18.70
CA ASP A 398 7.79 4.98 -20.10
C ASP A 398 6.40 4.40 -20.33
N ALA A 399 5.95 3.49 -19.47
CA ALA A 399 4.73 2.73 -19.69
C ALA A 399 3.53 3.20 -18.87
N VAL A 400 3.74 3.62 -17.62
CA VAL A 400 2.65 3.89 -16.66
C VAL A 400 2.29 5.37 -16.61
N LEU A 401 3.29 6.26 -16.58
CA LEU A 401 3.08 7.70 -16.43
C LEU A 401 2.27 8.31 -17.59
N PRO A 402 2.57 8.04 -18.88
CA PRO A 402 1.86 8.65 -20.00
C PRO A 402 0.33 8.38 -20.00
N PRO A 403 -0.16 7.14 -19.84
CA PRO A 403 -1.60 6.91 -19.79
C PRO A 403 -2.26 7.53 -18.54
N LEU A 404 -1.59 7.56 -17.38
CA LEU A 404 -2.11 8.29 -16.22
C LEU A 404 -2.28 9.78 -16.50
N THR A 405 -1.32 10.42 -17.16
CA THR A 405 -1.47 11.85 -17.51
C THR A 405 -2.64 12.10 -18.46
N THR A 406 -3.02 11.13 -19.28
CA THR A 406 -4.20 11.21 -20.14
C THR A 406 -5.50 11.03 -19.34
N LEU A 407 -5.53 10.02 -18.45
CA LEU A 407 -6.68 9.74 -17.58
C LEU A 407 -6.94 10.84 -16.53
N ALA A 408 -5.94 11.66 -16.19
CA ALA A 408 -6.15 12.84 -15.35
C ALA A 408 -7.24 13.78 -15.92
N PHE A 409 -7.40 13.82 -17.25
CA PHE A 409 -8.43 14.60 -17.95
C PHE A 409 -9.67 13.77 -18.30
N SER A 410 -9.93 12.71 -17.54
CA SER A 410 -11.11 11.86 -17.71
C SER A 410 -12.42 12.66 -17.61
N ARG A 411 -13.43 12.28 -18.38
CA ARG A 411 -14.80 12.79 -18.25
C ARG A 411 -15.45 12.33 -16.94
N ASN A 412 -14.99 11.22 -16.38
CA ASN A 412 -15.48 10.72 -15.12
C ASN A 412 -14.71 11.42 -13.97
N VAL A 413 -15.46 12.20 -13.19
CA VAL A 413 -14.92 12.97 -12.06
C VAL A 413 -14.24 12.05 -11.03
N GLU A 414 -14.79 10.88 -10.74
CA GLU A 414 -14.23 9.92 -9.79
C GLU A 414 -12.85 9.42 -10.23
N TRP A 415 -12.72 9.08 -11.51
CA TRP A 415 -11.47 8.54 -12.07
C TRP A 415 -10.41 9.64 -12.22
N SER A 416 -10.80 10.83 -12.67
CA SER A 416 -9.91 11.98 -12.73
C SER A 416 -9.32 12.30 -11.36
N VAL A 417 -10.16 12.40 -10.32
CA VAL A 417 -9.73 12.66 -8.93
C VAL A 417 -8.80 11.57 -8.42
N PHE A 418 -9.14 10.31 -8.66
CA PHE A 418 -8.31 9.18 -8.26
C PHE A 418 -6.93 9.24 -8.92
N VAL A 419 -6.87 9.49 -10.23
CA VAL A 419 -5.62 9.56 -11.00
C VAL A 419 -4.78 10.76 -10.58
N LEU A 420 -5.39 11.92 -10.29
CA LEU A 420 -4.67 13.09 -9.77
C LEU A 420 -4.02 12.80 -8.42
N LYS A 421 -4.70 12.07 -7.52
CA LYS A 421 -4.12 11.61 -6.25
C LYS A 421 -2.91 10.71 -6.49
N VAL A 422 -3.05 9.69 -7.34
CA VAL A 422 -1.95 8.77 -7.68
C VAL A 422 -0.76 9.50 -8.32
N LEU A 423 -1.01 10.43 -9.24
CA LEU A 423 0.03 11.24 -9.87
C LEU A 423 0.75 12.13 -8.84
N SER A 424 0.05 12.60 -7.81
CA SER A 424 0.66 13.43 -6.76
C SER A 424 1.72 12.61 -6.00
N GLU A 425 1.35 11.41 -5.55
CA GLU A 425 2.26 10.47 -4.87
C GLU A 425 3.45 10.09 -5.76
N LEU A 426 3.19 9.74 -7.03
CA LEU A 426 4.26 9.42 -7.98
C LEU A 426 5.20 10.60 -8.22
N SER A 427 4.68 11.82 -8.34
CA SER A 427 5.50 13.02 -8.58
C SER A 427 6.45 13.32 -7.43
N LEU A 428 6.04 13.09 -6.17
CA LEU A 428 6.92 13.26 -5.00
C LEU A 428 8.13 12.32 -5.12
N VAL A 429 7.89 11.03 -5.39
CA VAL A 429 8.97 10.04 -5.46
C VAL A 429 9.89 10.28 -6.65
N MET A 430 9.32 10.59 -7.82
CA MET A 430 10.06 10.67 -9.08
C MET A 430 10.87 11.97 -9.22
N LEU A 431 10.47 13.05 -8.54
CA LEU A 431 11.16 14.35 -8.63
C LEU A 431 12.19 14.59 -7.52
N VAL A 432 12.14 13.84 -6.40
CA VAL A 432 13.10 13.93 -5.28
C VAL A 432 14.53 13.51 -5.66
N GLN A 433 14.74 12.71 -6.72
CA GLN A 433 16.05 12.15 -7.10
C GLN A 433 17.12 13.18 -7.54
N ARG A 434 16.90 14.49 -7.34
CA ARG A 434 17.75 15.56 -7.88
C ARG A 434 18.58 16.34 -6.85
N ASP A 435 18.26 16.33 -5.56
CA ASP A 435 18.87 17.31 -4.64
C ASP A 435 20.25 16.92 -4.08
N ASP A 436 20.70 15.67 -4.21
CA ASP A 436 21.97 15.21 -3.60
C ASP A 436 23.23 15.40 -4.50
N GLU A 437 23.11 15.76 -5.78
CA GLU A 437 24.29 15.78 -6.69
C GLU A 437 24.60 17.12 -7.40
N ASN A 438 23.82 18.20 -7.26
CA ASN A 438 24.07 19.43 -8.05
C ASN A 438 23.96 20.77 -7.31
N ALA A 439 24.09 20.79 -5.98
CA ALA A 439 23.95 22.05 -5.23
C ALA A 439 25.21 22.95 -5.22
N ASP A 440 26.32 22.61 -5.88
CA ASP A 440 27.54 23.41 -5.79
C ASP A 440 28.49 23.32 -7.01
N GLU A 441 28.02 23.59 -8.23
CA GLU A 441 28.94 24.01 -9.31
C GLU A 441 28.37 25.18 -10.13
N ASN A 442 29.05 26.33 -10.01
CA ASN A 442 28.85 27.59 -10.72
C ASN A 442 28.43 27.43 -12.19
N GLU A 443 27.31 28.07 -12.56
CA GLU A 443 26.71 28.10 -13.91
C GLU A 443 27.57 28.76 -15.01
N ASP A 444 28.77 29.27 -14.71
CA ASP A 444 29.60 30.01 -15.68
C ASP A 444 30.53 29.13 -16.56
N LYS A 445 30.41 27.79 -16.54
CA LYS A 445 31.29 26.88 -17.32
C LYS A 445 30.60 25.94 -18.30
N VAL A 446 29.31 26.16 -18.59
CA VAL A 446 28.55 25.27 -19.49
C VAL A 446 28.74 25.62 -20.97
N GLU A 447 29.15 26.85 -21.32
CA GLU A 447 29.34 27.23 -22.72
C GLU A 447 30.69 26.77 -23.33
N GLU A 448 31.78 26.69 -22.55
CA GLU A 448 33.09 26.27 -23.11
C GLU A 448 33.25 24.75 -23.33
N LYS A 449 32.35 23.92 -22.78
CA LYS A 449 32.42 22.45 -22.91
C LYS A 449 31.61 21.88 -24.09
N ARG A 450 30.88 22.70 -24.84
CA ARG A 450 30.17 22.27 -26.06
C ARG A 450 31.09 22.17 -27.29
N ASP A 451 32.13 23.00 -27.37
CA ASP A 451 33.02 23.05 -28.55
C ASP A 451 34.12 21.97 -28.59
N ARG A 452 34.20 21.08 -27.60
CA ARG A 452 35.22 20.00 -27.56
C ARG A 452 34.67 18.59 -27.71
N ARG A 453 33.37 18.42 -27.95
CA ARG A 453 32.72 17.10 -27.95
C ARG A 453 32.37 16.53 -29.33
N ASP A 454 32.84 17.17 -30.40
CA ASP A 454 32.67 16.67 -31.78
C ASP A 454 33.84 15.82 -32.28
N THR A 455 34.84 15.53 -31.45
CA THR A 455 35.96 14.64 -31.81
C THR A 455 36.27 13.69 -30.67
N GLU A 456 35.57 12.55 -30.63
CA GLU A 456 36.06 11.23 -30.21
C GLU A 456 34.86 10.34 -29.86
N GLY A 457 34.58 9.38 -30.73
CA GLY A 457 33.66 8.29 -30.44
C GLY A 457 34.30 7.27 -29.50
N GLY A 458 33.57 6.83 -28.48
CA GLY A 458 33.98 5.70 -27.65
C GLY A 458 33.17 5.51 -26.37
N ALA A 459 32.47 4.37 -26.32
CA ALA A 459 31.98 3.66 -25.14
C ALA A 459 31.03 4.39 -24.17
N ALA A 460 29.74 4.19 -24.42
CA ALA A 460 28.66 4.43 -23.46
C ALA A 460 28.64 3.33 -22.40
N GLU A 461 28.92 3.68 -21.15
CA GLU A 461 28.42 2.99 -19.97
C GLU A 461 28.60 3.93 -18.76
N ARG A 462 27.50 4.18 -18.01
CA ARG A 462 27.29 5.20 -16.95
C ARG A 462 26.65 6.53 -17.40
N SER A 463 25.41 6.46 -17.88
CA SER A 463 24.50 7.63 -17.97
C SER A 463 23.04 7.14 -18.09
N GLY A 464 22.52 6.51 -17.03
CA GLY A 464 21.12 6.04 -16.98
C GLY A 464 20.15 7.06 -16.40
N ASP A 465 20.53 7.72 -15.29
CA ASP A 465 19.57 8.50 -14.49
C ASP A 465 19.29 9.90 -15.03
N GLY A 466 20.26 10.54 -15.70
CA GLY A 466 20.04 11.86 -16.30
C GLY A 466 19.02 11.89 -17.46
N ARG A 467 18.81 10.75 -18.14
CA ARG A 467 17.90 10.65 -19.28
C ARG A 467 16.45 10.48 -18.83
N SER A 468 16.20 9.71 -17.77
CA SER A 468 14.86 9.43 -17.25
C SER A 468 14.20 10.66 -16.59
N CYS A 469 14.95 11.46 -15.81
CA CYS A 469 14.43 12.71 -15.24
C CYS A 469 14.06 13.75 -16.31
N SER A 470 14.86 13.87 -17.38
CA SER A 470 14.52 14.74 -18.52
C SER A 470 13.23 14.30 -19.22
N GLN A 471 12.97 12.98 -19.22
CA GLN A 471 11.79 12.39 -19.81
C GLN A 471 10.55 12.60 -18.94
N VAL A 472 10.64 12.43 -17.62
CA VAL A 472 9.55 12.76 -16.66
C VAL A 472 9.10 14.20 -16.83
N LEU A 473 10.06 15.13 -16.82
CA LEU A 473 9.79 16.55 -17.05
C LEU A 473 9.16 16.80 -18.42
N SER A 474 9.60 16.08 -19.45
CA SER A 474 9.01 16.20 -20.79
C SER A 474 7.57 15.71 -20.86
N VAL A 475 7.24 14.61 -20.17
CA VAL A 475 5.87 14.07 -20.09
C VAL A 475 5.00 15.07 -19.35
N PHE A 476 5.39 15.48 -18.13
CA PHE A 476 4.64 16.46 -17.35
C PHE A 476 4.43 17.79 -18.10
N THR A 477 5.45 18.30 -18.80
CA THR A 477 5.33 19.54 -19.55
C THR A 477 4.39 19.39 -20.74
N LYS A 478 4.53 18.32 -21.54
CA LYS A 478 3.78 18.15 -22.79
C LYS A 478 2.34 17.69 -22.56
N SER A 479 2.10 16.76 -21.64
CA SER A 479 0.78 16.13 -21.47
C SER A 479 -0.06 16.73 -20.34
N LEU A 480 0.54 17.14 -19.22
CA LEU A 480 -0.19 17.73 -18.09
C LEU A 480 -0.23 19.26 -18.13
N LEU A 481 0.93 19.92 -18.04
CA LEU A 481 1.02 21.38 -17.86
C LEU A 481 0.38 22.15 -19.02
N SER A 482 0.48 21.64 -20.25
CA SER A 482 -0.11 22.26 -21.44
C SER A 482 -1.64 22.40 -21.39
N ARG A 483 -2.32 21.60 -20.58
CA ARG A 483 -3.80 21.56 -20.47
C ARG A 483 -4.29 21.76 -19.04
N PHE A 484 -3.41 22.08 -18.10
CA PHE A 484 -3.71 22.07 -16.67
C PHE A 484 -4.81 23.05 -16.24
N GLU A 485 -4.96 24.16 -16.97
CA GLU A 485 -6.03 25.14 -16.78
C GLU A 485 -7.42 24.49 -16.78
N VAL A 486 -7.62 23.46 -17.61
CA VAL A 486 -8.91 22.74 -17.71
C VAL A 486 -9.27 22.06 -16.39
N LEU A 487 -8.27 21.53 -15.65
CA LEU A 487 -8.49 20.87 -14.37
C LEU A 487 -8.77 21.89 -13.26
N LEU A 488 -8.09 23.04 -13.29
CA LEU A 488 -8.29 24.12 -12.32
C LEU A 488 -9.66 24.80 -12.49
N CYS A 489 -10.17 24.89 -13.71
CA CYS A 489 -11.50 25.46 -14.00
C CYS A 489 -12.65 24.43 -13.95
N ALA A 490 -12.37 23.17 -13.60
CA ALA A 490 -13.38 22.12 -13.52
C ALA A 490 -14.28 22.29 -12.28
N ALA A 491 -15.38 21.54 -12.23
CA ALA A 491 -16.23 21.48 -11.05
C ALA A 491 -15.51 20.76 -9.88
N GLU A 492 -15.78 21.20 -8.64
CA GLU A 492 -15.32 20.50 -7.43
C GLU A 492 -15.70 19.01 -7.47
N PRO A 493 -14.81 18.08 -7.06
CA PRO A 493 -13.58 18.31 -6.29
C PRO A 493 -12.28 18.33 -7.12
N ILE A 494 -12.35 18.38 -8.47
CA ILE A 494 -11.17 18.24 -9.34
C ILE A 494 -10.09 19.33 -9.08
N PRO A 495 -10.43 20.63 -8.95
CA PRO A 495 -9.42 21.67 -8.74
C PRO A 495 -8.56 21.44 -7.49
N LEU A 496 -9.15 20.95 -6.39
CA LEU A 496 -8.42 20.62 -5.17
C LEU A 496 -7.31 19.58 -5.41
N PHE A 497 -7.64 18.47 -6.09
CA PHE A 497 -6.66 17.41 -6.36
C PHE A 497 -5.64 17.81 -7.43
N ALA A 498 -6.04 18.64 -8.39
CA ALA A 498 -5.12 19.24 -9.35
C ALA A 498 -4.11 20.16 -8.64
N LEU A 499 -4.55 20.99 -7.70
CA LEU A 499 -3.64 21.82 -6.91
C LEU A 499 -2.67 20.98 -6.06
N LYS A 500 -3.14 19.90 -5.44
CA LYS A 500 -2.28 18.97 -4.70
C LYS A 500 -1.18 18.36 -5.58
N LEU A 501 -1.53 18.01 -6.82
CA LEU A 501 -0.55 17.55 -7.81
C LEU A 501 0.47 18.65 -8.18
N LEU A 502 0.05 19.90 -8.31
CA LEU A 502 1.00 20.99 -8.55
C LEU A 502 1.92 21.22 -7.35
N VAL A 503 1.40 21.13 -6.12
CA VAL A 503 2.20 21.23 -4.90
C VAL A 503 3.29 20.15 -4.90
N SER A 504 2.92 18.90 -5.10
CA SER A 504 3.89 17.79 -5.13
C SER A 504 4.90 17.90 -6.28
N MET A 505 4.47 18.41 -7.44
CA MET A 505 5.37 18.63 -8.58
C MET A 505 6.34 19.80 -8.39
N THR A 506 6.01 20.78 -7.54
CA THR A 506 6.81 22.00 -7.32
C THR A 506 7.74 21.91 -6.12
N GLU A 507 7.47 21.02 -5.17
CA GLU A 507 8.25 20.87 -3.93
C GLU A 507 9.74 20.62 -4.18
N HIS A 508 10.08 19.78 -5.17
CA HIS A 508 11.46 19.39 -5.48
C HIS A 508 11.91 19.74 -6.92
N SER A 509 11.18 20.61 -7.64
CA SER A 509 11.49 20.90 -9.05
C SER A 509 11.44 22.37 -9.43
N THR A 510 12.61 23.02 -9.38
CA THR A 510 12.79 24.41 -9.82
C THR A 510 12.39 24.63 -11.29
N GLN A 511 12.59 23.63 -12.15
CA GLN A 511 12.20 23.72 -13.56
C GLN A 511 10.68 23.79 -13.74
N ILE A 512 9.91 23.00 -12.99
CA ILE A 512 8.44 23.06 -13.03
C ILE A 512 7.96 24.39 -12.44
N CYS A 513 8.58 24.86 -11.34
CA CYS A 513 8.28 26.18 -10.78
C CYS A 513 8.44 27.31 -11.80
N ARG A 514 9.51 27.29 -12.61
CA ARG A 514 9.72 28.27 -13.68
C ARG A 514 8.66 28.20 -14.77
N LEU A 515 8.25 27.00 -15.19
CA LEU A 515 7.22 26.82 -16.21
C LEU A 515 5.86 27.32 -15.73
N ILE A 516 5.51 27.10 -14.46
CA ILE A 516 4.25 27.61 -13.88
C ILE A 516 4.27 29.13 -13.79
N LYS A 517 5.40 29.74 -13.39
CA LYS A 517 5.57 31.20 -13.32
C LYS A 517 5.44 31.88 -14.69
N GLN A 518 5.94 31.23 -15.75
CA GLN A 518 5.89 31.75 -17.13
C GLN A 518 4.55 31.46 -17.83
N GLY A 519 3.76 30.52 -17.31
CA GLY A 519 2.46 30.13 -17.85
C GLY A 519 1.28 30.92 -17.28
N ARG A 520 0.08 30.64 -17.80
CA ARG A 520 -1.18 31.19 -17.31
C ARG A 520 -1.74 30.47 -16.08
N ILE A 521 -1.16 29.32 -15.72
CA ILE A 521 -1.57 28.51 -14.57
C ILE A 521 -1.54 29.36 -13.29
N LEU A 522 -0.49 30.17 -13.08
CA LEU A 522 -0.37 31.02 -11.89
C LEU A 522 -1.53 32.01 -11.77
N SER A 523 -1.93 32.68 -12.85
CA SER A 523 -3.06 33.63 -12.82
C SER A 523 -4.38 32.91 -12.49
N VAL A 524 -4.62 31.70 -13.02
CA VAL A 524 -5.79 30.89 -12.67
C VAL A 524 -5.79 30.48 -11.19
N VAL A 525 -4.63 30.13 -10.63
CA VAL A 525 -4.48 29.82 -9.20
C VAL A 525 -4.81 31.03 -8.33
N LEU A 526 -4.32 32.22 -8.70
CA LEU A 526 -4.63 33.47 -7.98
C LEU A 526 -6.13 33.79 -8.02
N GLN A 527 -6.79 33.61 -9.17
CA GLN A 527 -8.24 33.77 -9.29
C GLN A 527 -9.02 32.75 -8.45
N LEU A 528 -8.56 31.49 -8.39
CA LEU A 528 -9.18 30.45 -7.57
C LEU A 528 -9.10 30.77 -6.08
N ILE A 529 -8.02 31.38 -5.61
CA ILE A 529 -7.90 31.83 -4.21
C ILE A 529 -8.97 32.88 -3.91
N MET A 530 -9.09 33.90 -4.77
CA MET A 530 -10.06 34.98 -4.60
C MET A 530 -11.53 34.52 -4.69
N ALA A 531 -11.81 33.43 -5.39
CA ALA A 531 -13.16 32.93 -5.59
C ALA A 531 -13.67 32.01 -4.46
N ASN A 532 -12.79 31.54 -3.58
CA ASN A 532 -13.10 30.54 -2.55
C ASN A 532 -12.86 31.08 -1.14
N SER A 533 -13.55 30.52 -0.13
CA SER A 533 -13.31 30.91 1.27
C SER A 533 -11.95 30.42 1.78
N VAL A 534 -11.34 31.17 2.70
CA VAL A 534 -10.08 30.79 3.38
C VAL A 534 -10.14 29.48 4.16
N THR A 535 -11.35 28.98 4.43
CA THR A 535 -11.58 27.69 5.09
C THR A 535 -11.64 26.50 4.12
N SER A 536 -11.55 26.73 2.81
CA SER A 536 -11.56 25.68 1.80
C SER A 536 -10.19 24.99 1.66
N GLY A 537 -10.19 23.69 1.39
CA GLY A 537 -8.95 22.96 1.09
C GLY A 537 -8.28 23.40 -0.22
N THR A 538 -9.05 23.99 -1.14
CA THR A 538 -8.59 24.54 -2.42
C THR A 538 -7.68 25.74 -2.17
N VAL A 539 -8.10 26.70 -1.33
CA VAL A 539 -7.25 27.84 -0.92
C VAL A 539 -6.00 27.35 -0.21
N GLN A 540 -6.12 26.38 0.71
CA GLN A 540 -4.95 25.81 1.39
C GLN A 540 -3.91 25.25 0.41
N SER A 541 -4.33 24.41 -0.54
CA SER A 541 -3.42 23.81 -1.51
C SER A 541 -2.83 24.85 -2.47
N ALA A 542 -3.63 25.85 -2.86
CA ALA A 542 -3.17 26.96 -3.70
C ALA A 542 -2.13 27.85 -3.01
N VAL A 543 -2.32 28.17 -1.72
CA VAL A 543 -1.35 28.96 -0.95
C VAL A 543 -0.04 28.20 -0.77
N VAL A 544 -0.10 26.90 -0.44
CA VAL A 544 1.12 26.06 -0.35
C VAL A 544 1.86 26.03 -1.68
N LEU A 545 1.14 25.94 -2.82
CA LEU A 545 1.75 26.06 -4.13
C LEU A 545 2.46 27.41 -4.32
N LEU A 546 1.85 28.52 -3.90
CA LEU A 546 2.50 29.84 -3.93
C LEU A 546 3.75 29.89 -3.05
N CYS A 547 3.77 29.23 -1.88
CA CYS A 547 4.97 29.08 -1.05
C CYS A 547 6.10 28.39 -1.83
N ASN A 548 5.81 27.24 -2.46
CA ASN A 548 6.80 26.50 -3.27
C ASN A 548 7.35 27.37 -4.42
N LEU A 549 6.47 28.13 -5.09
CA LEU A 549 6.90 29.05 -6.16
C LEU A 549 7.72 30.24 -5.62
N SER A 550 7.45 30.69 -4.39
CA SER A 550 8.18 31.80 -3.77
C SER A 550 9.60 31.42 -3.32
N GLY A 551 9.90 30.14 -3.08
CA GLY A 551 11.22 29.68 -2.65
C GLY A 551 12.32 29.75 -3.72
N ASP A 552 11.97 29.74 -5.02
CA ASP A 552 12.94 29.73 -6.12
C ASP A 552 13.57 31.12 -6.32
N THR A 553 14.88 31.22 -6.03
CA THR A 553 15.69 32.45 -6.00
C THR A 553 16.16 32.94 -7.38
N VAL A 554 15.81 32.23 -8.46
CA VAL A 554 16.25 32.61 -9.81
C VAL A 554 15.50 33.85 -10.30
N LYS A 555 16.29 34.93 -10.52
CA LYS A 555 15.94 36.30 -10.96
C LYS A 555 15.16 36.36 -12.29
N SER A 556 13.99 35.75 -12.37
CA SER A 556 13.19 35.67 -13.59
C SER A 556 11.92 36.51 -13.45
N HIS A 557 11.88 37.63 -14.20
CA HIS A 557 10.69 38.35 -14.70
C HIS A 557 9.44 38.32 -13.79
N GLN A 558 9.63 38.57 -12.49
CA GLN A 558 8.59 38.48 -11.46
C GLN A 558 7.53 39.59 -11.60
N GLN A 559 7.73 40.55 -12.51
CA GLN A 559 6.93 41.76 -12.62
C GLN A 559 5.51 41.55 -13.16
N GLN A 560 5.24 40.50 -13.95
CA GLN A 560 3.96 40.40 -14.67
C GLN A 560 2.78 39.97 -13.78
N HIS A 561 3.02 39.18 -12.72
CA HIS A 561 1.99 38.69 -11.80
C HIS A 561 2.13 39.25 -10.36
N GLN A 562 3.11 40.14 -10.13
CA GLN A 562 3.39 40.68 -8.79
C GLN A 562 2.18 41.42 -8.20
N GLN A 563 1.48 42.20 -9.01
CA GLN A 563 0.34 42.99 -8.56
C GLN A 563 -0.85 42.11 -8.14
N GLU A 564 -1.17 41.09 -8.94
CA GLU A 564 -2.22 40.10 -8.62
C GLU A 564 -1.85 39.31 -7.35
N LEU A 565 -0.58 38.90 -7.21
CA LEU A 565 -0.11 38.19 -6.02
C LEU A 565 -0.24 39.03 -4.74
N VAL A 566 0.12 40.31 -4.80
CA VAL A 566 0.01 41.24 -3.66
C VAL A 566 -1.45 41.45 -3.28
N GLU A 567 -2.35 41.62 -4.24
CA GLU A 567 -3.79 41.76 -3.99
C GLU A 567 -4.36 40.52 -3.29
N VAL A 568 -4.03 39.33 -3.80
CA VAL A 568 -4.44 38.04 -3.20
C VAL A 568 -3.88 37.87 -1.79
N LEU A 569 -2.61 38.21 -1.57
CA LEU A 569 -1.98 38.13 -0.26
C LEU A 569 -2.67 39.05 0.76
N VAL A 570 -2.95 40.30 0.37
CA VAL A 570 -3.61 41.26 1.27
C VAL A 570 -5.01 40.81 1.63
N SER A 571 -5.82 40.41 0.64
CA SER A 571 -7.22 40.00 0.87
C SER A 571 -7.30 38.73 1.71
N THR A 572 -6.56 37.69 1.30
CA THR A 572 -6.65 36.34 1.89
C THR A 572 -6.04 36.30 3.28
N LEU A 573 -4.91 36.99 3.53
CA LEU A 573 -4.32 37.07 4.87
C LEU A 573 -5.22 37.87 5.83
N SER A 574 -5.83 38.96 5.38
CA SER A 574 -6.75 39.74 6.22
C SER A 574 -7.97 38.90 6.63
N GLU A 575 -8.58 38.18 5.68
CA GLU A 575 -9.70 37.28 5.96
C GLU A 575 -9.28 36.13 6.89
N ALA A 576 -8.14 35.48 6.63
CA ALA A 576 -7.63 34.39 7.47
C ALA A 576 -7.26 34.84 8.89
N ALA A 577 -6.66 36.03 9.04
CA ALA A 577 -6.35 36.61 10.33
C ALA A 577 -7.63 36.94 11.12
N GLN A 578 -8.64 37.51 10.46
CA GLN A 578 -9.92 37.79 11.10
C GLN A 578 -10.61 36.51 11.58
N VAL A 579 -10.71 35.49 10.73
CA VAL A 579 -11.30 34.18 11.09
C VAL A 579 -10.54 33.50 12.24
N TYR A 580 -9.22 33.65 12.28
CA TYR A 580 -8.39 33.11 13.35
C TYR A 580 -8.62 33.81 14.71
N LEU A 581 -8.75 35.14 14.69
CA LEU A 581 -8.96 35.97 15.87
C LEU A 581 -10.41 35.87 16.43
N ASP A 582 -11.42 35.69 15.56
CA ASP A 582 -12.84 35.70 15.94
C ASP A 582 -13.36 34.37 16.57
N GLY A 583 -12.51 33.34 16.73
CA GLY A 583 -12.68 32.26 17.71
C GLY A 583 -13.87 31.27 17.62
N GLU A 584 -14.90 31.50 16.80
CA GLU A 584 -16.22 30.86 17.02
C GLU A 584 -16.46 29.44 16.45
N LYS A 585 -15.58 28.85 15.61
CA LYS A 585 -15.83 27.51 15.03
C LYS A 585 -14.60 26.59 14.99
N HIS A 586 -14.55 25.57 15.86
CA HIS A 586 -13.39 24.67 16.07
C HIS A 586 -12.87 23.90 14.83
N ALA A 587 -13.73 23.49 13.89
CA ALA A 587 -13.30 22.73 12.70
C ALA A 587 -12.71 23.64 11.59
N GLY A 588 -13.39 24.74 11.27
CA GLY A 588 -12.90 25.74 10.30
C GLY A 588 -11.62 26.44 10.78
N ARG A 589 -11.46 26.59 12.10
CA ARG A 589 -10.27 27.16 12.72
C ARG A 589 -8.98 26.38 12.45
N LYS A 590 -9.04 25.04 12.32
CA LYS A 590 -7.85 24.23 12.01
C LYS A 590 -7.34 24.46 10.59
N ILE A 591 -8.24 24.43 9.60
CA ILE A 591 -7.86 24.69 8.20
C ILE A 591 -7.38 26.14 8.06
N SER A 592 -8.12 27.09 8.64
CA SER A 592 -7.74 28.51 8.65
C SER A 592 -6.37 28.75 9.29
N LEU A 593 -6.00 28.00 10.33
CA LEU A 593 -4.68 28.10 10.95
C LEU A 593 -3.56 27.63 10.00
N VAL A 594 -3.74 26.50 9.31
CA VAL A 594 -2.73 26.02 8.34
C VAL A 594 -2.61 26.96 7.15
N VAL A 595 -3.73 27.50 6.67
CA VAL A 595 -3.74 28.54 5.61
C VAL A 595 -3.01 29.79 6.09
N LEU A 596 -3.28 30.25 7.31
CA LEU A 596 -2.64 31.42 7.89
C LEU A 596 -1.12 31.24 8.01
N GLN A 597 -0.66 30.08 8.48
CA GLN A 597 0.78 29.77 8.56
C GLN A 597 1.45 29.80 7.19
N ALA A 598 0.84 29.18 6.18
CA ALA A 598 1.37 29.20 4.82
C ALA A 598 1.36 30.63 4.23
N LEU A 599 0.32 31.43 4.49
CA LEU A 599 0.27 32.83 4.05
C LEU A 599 1.34 33.70 4.75
N LEU A 600 1.64 33.46 6.03
CA LEU A 600 2.71 34.15 6.75
C LEU A 600 4.09 33.79 6.17
N GLU A 601 4.33 32.51 5.86
CA GLU A 601 5.56 32.08 5.19
C GLU A 601 5.70 32.72 3.81
N LEU A 602 4.62 32.72 3.02
CA LEU A 602 4.59 33.36 1.70
C LEU A 602 4.87 34.86 1.80
N LEU A 603 4.24 35.55 2.75
CA LEU A 603 4.49 36.97 3.04
C LEU A 603 5.96 37.19 3.41
N HIS A 604 6.51 36.37 4.31
CA HIS A 604 7.91 36.43 4.71
C HIS A 604 8.84 36.28 3.49
N ASN A 605 8.59 35.29 2.62
CA ASN A 605 9.38 35.06 1.42
C ASN A 605 9.34 36.24 0.45
N VAL A 606 8.17 36.81 0.19
CA VAL A 606 8.01 38.00 -0.67
C VAL A 606 8.73 39.21 -0.08
N LEU A 607 8.62 39.45 1.23
CA LEU A 607 9.28 40.56 1.91
C LEU A 607 10.80 40.38 1.96
N LYS A 608 11.28 39.16 2.17
CA LYS A 608 12.70 38.81 2.18
C LYS A 608 13.32 39.01 0.80
N GLN A 609 12.62 38.61 -0.27
CA GLN A 609 13.02 38.88 -1.65
C GLN A 609 13.07 40.39 -1.95
N THR A 610 12.02 41.11 -1.58
CA THR A 610 11.93 42.58 -1.73
C THR A 610 13.09 43.27 -1.02
N SER A 611 13.33 42.93 0.24
CA SER A 611 14.43 43.46 1.04
C SER A 611 15.80 43.10 0.45
N GLY A 612 15.96 41.89 -0.09
CA GLY A 612 17.16 41.47 -0.81
C GLY A 612 17.45 42.37 -2.02
N VAL A 613 16.46 42.58 -2.89
CA VAL A 613 16.58 43.43 -4.09
C VAL A 613 16.88 44.88 -3.74
N VAL A 614 16.15 45.45 -2.76
CA VAL A 614 16.37 46.82 -2.28
C VAL A 614 17.76 46.97 -1.67
N ARG A 615 18.21 46.02 -0.85
CA ARG A 615 19.55 46.03 -0.27
C ARG A 615 20.64 45.94 -1.33
N THR A 616 20.46 45.11 -2.36
CA THR A 616 21.42 45.04 -3.48
C THR A 616 21.49 46.35 -4.25
N ALA A 617 20.34 47.00 -4.53
CA ALA A 617 20.31 48.30 -5.20
C ALA A 617 20.94 49.42 -4.35
N LEU A 618 20.70 49.43 -3.03
CA LEU A 618 21.33 50.39 -2.10
C LEU A 618 22.84 50.16 -1.94
N GLN A 619 23.32 48.91 -2.08
CA GLN A 619 24.74 48.57 -2.04
C GLN A 619 25.44 48.92 -3.37
N SER A 620 24.80 48.72 -4.52
CA SER A 620 25.35 49.08 -5.84
C SER A 620 25.38 50.60 -6.06
N GLN A 621 24.47 51.37 -5.45
CA GLN A 621 24.54 52.84 -5.39
C GLN A 621 25.86 53.36 -4.78
N ARG A 622 26.49 52.61 -3.87
CA ARG A 622 27.75 53.02 -3.22
C ARG A 622 29.00 52.76 -4.07
N LEU A 623 28.90 51.97 -5.15
CA LEU A 623 30.06 51.44 -5.90
C LEU A 623 30.05 51.78 -7.41
N SER A 624 29.16 52.68 -7.86
CA SER A 624 28.80 53.04 -9.25
C SER A 624 27.64 52.17 -9.82
N CYS A 625 26.48 52.79 -10.01
CA CYS A 625 25.21 52.10 -10.24
C CYS A 625 24.81 52.09 -11.71
N SER A 626 24.20 50.99 -12.18
CA SER A 626 23.33 51.04 -13.37
C SER A 626 21.97 51.59 -12.94
N ALA A 627 21.44 52.61 -13.61
CA ALA A 627 20.16 53.24 -13.27
C ALA A 627 18.97 52.24 -13.31
N ALA A 628 19.12 51.15 -14.06
CA ALA A 628 18.11 50.11 -14.24
C ALA A 628 17.83 49.30 -12.95
N GLU A 629 18.85 49.05 -12.13
CA GLU A 629 18.68 48.28 -10.88
C GLU A 629 17.93 49.07 -9.81
N THR A 630 18.20 50.38 -9.70
CA THR A 630 17.51 51.29 -8.78
C THR A 630 16.06 51.50 -9.20
N GLU A 631 15.80 51.66 -10.49
CA GLU A 631 14.44 51.81 -11.02
C GLU A 631 13.62 50.52 -10.83
N ALA A 632 14.24 49.35 -11.01
CA ALA A 632 13.58 48.06 -10.77
C ALA A 632 13.21 47.86 -9.29
N ALA A 633 14.10 48.24 -8.36
CA ALA A 633 13.84 48.17 -6.93
C ALA A 633 12.71 49.12 -6.48
N GLU A 634 12.67 50.35 -7.02
CA GLU A 634 11.61 51.32 -6.74
C GLU A 634 10.25 50.83 -7.27
N LYS A 635 10.19 50.33 -8.51
CA LYS A 635 8.96 49.74 -9.07
C LYS A 635 8.43 48.58 -8.23
N LEU A 636 9.34 47.73 -7.72
CA LEU A 636 8.98 46.60 -6.87
C LEU A 636 8.47 47.06 -5.50
N LEU A 637 9.09 48.08 -4.90
CA LEU A 637 8.60 48.68 -3.65
C LEU A 637 7.18 49.26 -3.83
N VAL A 638 6.94 49.99 -4.92
CA VAL A 638 5.61 50.55 -5.24
C VAL A 638 4.57 49.44 -5.44
N ALA A 639 4.91 48.38 -6.17
CA ALA A 639 4.01 47.25 -6.41
C ALA A 639 3.63 46.51 -5.11
N ASN A 640 4.57 46.34 -4.20
CA ASN A 640 4.37 45.64 -2.92
C ASN A 640 3.86 46.56 -1.79
N ARG A 641 3.69 47.87 -2.03
CA ARG A 641 3.21 48.84 -1.04
C ARG A 641 1.90 48.43 -0.35
N PRO A 642 0.89 47.83 -1.03
CA PRO A 642 -0.34 47.39 -0.37
C PRO A 642 -0.14 46.39 0.78
N LEU A 643 0.98 45.65 0.82
CA LEU A 643 1.29 44.73 1.91
C LEU A 643 1.38 45.43 3.28
N SER A 644 1.65 46.73 3.32
CA SER A 644 1.69 47.49 4.58
C SER A 644 0.35 47.54 5.32
N GLN A 645 -0.77 47.30 4.61
CA GLN A 645 -2.11 47.19 5.19
C GLN A 645 -2.24 45.99 6.15
N LEU A 646 -1.38 44.99 6.00
CA LEU A 646 -1.37 43.79 6.85
C LEU A 646 -0.76 44.03 8.23
N SER A 647 -0.11 45.17 8.45
CA SER A 647 0.62 45.48 9.69
C SER A 647 -0.27 45.41 10.93
N THR A 648 -1.50 45.91 10.86
CA THR A 648 -2.46 45.88 11.99
C THR A 648 -2.84 44.44 12.37
N HIS A 649 -3.16 43.61 11.38
CA HIS A 649 -3.46 42.18 11.57
C HIS A 649 -2.26 41.43 12.16
N LEU A 650 -1.05 41.67 11.65
CA LEU A 650 0.19 41.08 12.18
C LEU A 650 0.42 41.46 13.64
N ILE A 651 0.17 42.72 14.02
CA ILE A 651 0.29 43.20 15.41
C ILE A 651 -0.71 42.49 16.32
N HIS A 652 -1.97 42.33 15.90
CA HIS A 652 -2.99 41.61 16.69
C HIS A 652 -2.64 40.13 16.90
N MET A 653 -2.00 39.50 15.92
CA MET A 653 -1.54 38.11 16.02
C MET A 653 -0.37 37.91 17.00
N LEU A 654 0.37 38.98 17.37
CA LEU A 654 1.45 38.91 18.37
C LEU A 654 0.96 38.55 19.78
N SER A 655 -0.31 38.83 20.08
CA SER A 655 -0.91 38.52 21.38
C SER A 655 -1.52 37.10 21.47
N THR A 656 -1.32 36.26 20.46
CA THR A 656 -1.93 34.92 20.39
C THR A 656 -1.10 33.85 21.09
N GLU A 657 -1.73 32.75 21.54
CA GLU A 657 -1.05 31.67 22.26
C GLU A 657 -0.18 30.77 21.37
N ASN A 658 -0.41 30.77 20.05
CA ASN A 658 0.30 29.89 19.12
C ASN A 658 1.69 30.45 18.75
N GLN A 659 2.74 29.75 19.17
CA GLN A 659 4.14 30.14 18.95
C GLN A 659 4.50 30.38 17.49
N GLU A 660 4.14 29.44 16.61
CA GLU A 660 4.50 29.52 15.19
C GLU A 660 3.87 30.75 14.52
N VAL A 661 2.66 31.12 14.93
CA VAL A 661 1.92 32.26 14.35
C VAL A 661 2.55 33.59 14.78
N TRP A 662 2.82 33.79 16.08
CA TRP A 662 3.37 35.08 16.52
C TRP A 662 4.85 35.24 16.14
N GLU A 663 5.63 34.16 16.05
CA GLU A 663 7.03 34.20 15.61
C GLU A 663 7.18 34.60 14.13
N GLU A 664 6.35 34.06 13.25
CA GLU A 664 6.37 34.47 11.84
C GLU A 664 5.75 35.85 11.64
N SER A 665 4.72 36.20 12.43
CA SER A 665 4.10 37.52 12.40
C SER A 665 5.09 38.64 12.78
N ILE A 666 5.89 38.46 13.84
CA ILE A 666 6.89 39.46 14.25
C ILE A 666 8.01 39.61 13.22
N GLN A 667 8.39 38.52 12.53
CA GLN A 667 9.40 38.56 11.47
C GLN A 667 8.89 39.30 10.23
N CYS A 668 7.67 38.99 9.78
CA CYS A 668 7.02 39.70 8.67
C CYS A 668 6.85 41.19 8.98
N LEU A 669 6.38 41.51 10.20
CA LEU A 669 6.20 42.90 10.65
C LEU A 669 7.54 43.65 10.69
N SER A 670 8.63 42.99 11.12
CA SER A 670 9.96 43.60 11.12
C SER A 670 10.43 44.00 9.73
N LEU A 671 10.19 43.15 8.72
CA LEU A 671 10.55 43.44 7.33
C LEU A 671 9.66 44.52 6.71
N LEU A 672 8.34 44.47 6.96
CA LEU A 672 7.40 45.50 6.49
C LEU A 672 7.78 46.89 7.00
N VAL A 673 8.03 47.01 8.30
CA VAL A 673 8.36 48.30 8.93
C VAL A 673 9.76 48.81 8.51
N GLN A 674 10.68 47.91 8.15
CA GLN A 674 11.97 48.31 7.56
C GLN A 674 11.81 48.86 6.14
N LEU A 675 10.93 48.27 5.32
CA LEU A 675 10.74 48.62 3.91
C LEU A 675 9.82 49.85 3.73
N TYR A 676 8.74 49.93 4.50
CA TYR A 676 7.66 50.91 4.31
C TYR A 676 7.43 51.82 5.52
N GLY A 677 8.10 51.60 6.64
CA GLY A 677 7.83 52.34 7.88
C GLY A 677 6.43 52.07 8.42
N GLY A 678 5.84 53.08 9.06
CA GLY A 678 4.44 53.09 9.51
C GLY A 678 3.43 53.51 8.43
N GLU A 679 3.80 53.52 7.14
CA GLU A 679 2.86 53.87 6.07
C GLU A 679 1.83 52.74 5.85
N GLY A 680 0.72 52.77 6.58
CA GLY A 680 -0.38 51.80 6.52
C GLY A 680 -1.54 52.21 7.43
N GLN A 681 -2.56 51.35 7.60
CA GLN A 681 -3.62 51.57 8.60
C GLN A 681 -3.01 51.82 10.00
N ASP A 682 -3.68 52.59 10.87
CA ASP A 682 -3.21 53.03 12.21
C ASP A 682 -2.52 51.92 13.03
N CYS A 683 -1.21 51.74 12.84
CA CYS A 683 -0.39 50.75 13.53
C CYS A 683 -0.20 51.10 15.03
N LEU A 684 -0.55 52.33 15.39
CA LEU A 684 -0.55 52.86 16.76
C LEU A 684 -1.98 53.02 17.30
N SER A 685 -2.95 52.30 16.74
CA SER A 685 -4.30 52.24 17.31
C SER A 685 -4.30 51.62 18.72
N PRO A 686 -5.29 51.94 19.57
CA PRO A 686 -5.39 51.41 20.93
C PRO A 686 -5.23 49.87 21.02
N SER A 687 -5.87 49.12 20.12
CA SER A 687 -5.78 47.66 20.08
C SER A 687 -4.37 47.16 19.72
N CYS A 688 -3.68 47.81 18.79
CA CYS A 688 -2.29 47.48 18.44
C CYS A 688 -1.32 47.73 19.60
N LEU A 689 -1.48 48.86 20.31
CA LEU A 689 -0.68 49.19 21.50
C LEU A 689 -0.87 48.18 22.62
N GLN A 690 -2.10 47.68 22.80
CA GLN A 690 -2.41 46.62 23.74
C GLN A 690 -1.70 45.30 23.38
N SER A 691 -1.71 44.90 22.10
CA SER A 691 -1.00 43.69 21.64
C SER A 691 0.51 43.79 21.83
N PHE A 692 1.14 44.93 21.53
CA PHE A 692 2.56 45.16 21.81
C PHE A 692 2.88 45.09 23.31
N SER A 693 2.03 45.71 24.14
CA SER A 693 2.19 45.68 25.60
C SER A 693 2.07 44.26 26.14
N HIS A 694 1.12 43.46 25.62
CA HIS A 694 0.94 42.06 25.99
C HIS A 694 2.14 41.21 25.60
N LEU A 695 2.64 41.33 24.37
CA LEU A 695 3.84 40.63 23.89
C LEU A 695 5.06 40.97 24.77
N LEU A 696 5.32 42.26 25.02
CA LEU A 696 6.45 42.69 25.82
C LEU A 696 6.38 42.12 27.24
N ARG A 697 5.21 42.19 27.89
CA ARG A 697 4.96 41.62 29.23
C ARG A 697 5.14 40.11 29.27
N ALA A 698 4.59 39.38 28.29
CA ALA A 698 4.69 37.92 28.21
C ALA A 698 6.14 37.44 28.12
N HIS A 699 7.01 38.22 27.47
CA HIS A 699 8.42 37.85 27.27
C HIS A 699 9.42 38.54 28.21
N VAL A 700 8.98 39.29 29.24
CA VAL A 700 9.87 39.97 30.23
C VAL A 700 10.88 39.02 30.88
N ASN A 701 10.48 37.77 31.14
CA ASN A 701 11.31 36.77 31.83
C ASN A 701 11.84 35.67 30.89
N SER A 702 11.78 35.87 29.57
CA SER A 702 12.24 34.85 28.61
C SER A 702 13.76 34.80 28.52
N GLU A 703 14.35 33.60 28.49
CA GLU A 703 15.81 33.39 28.37
C GLU A 703 16.40 33.94 27.06
N ASN A 704 15.57 34.18 26.03
CA ASN A 704 16.00 34.66 24.72
C ASN A 704 15.40 36.06 24.38
N PRO A 705 16.17 37.16 24.52
CA PRO A 705 15.65 38.52 24.30
C PRO A 705 15.47 38.91 22.83
N ARG A 706 15.60 37.98 21.87
CA ARG A 706 15.49 38.28 20.43
C ARG A 706 14.13 38.88 20.04
N VAL A 707 13.05 38.36 20.62
CA VAL A 707 11.67 38.79 20.34
C VAL A 707 11.46 40.21 20.83
N GLN A 708 11.82 40.50 22.09
CA GLN A 708 11.75 41.84 22.68
C GLN A 708 12.58 42.86 21.91
N ARG A 709 13.81 42.50 21.51
CA ARG A 709 14.67 43.38 20.70
C ARG A 709 14.09 43.72 19.35
N THR A 710 13.35 42.79 18.76
CA THR A 710 12.72 42.98 17.45
C THR A 710 11.45 43.82 17.60
N ALA A 711 10.63 43.55 18.62
CA ALA A 711 9.46 44.35 18.99
C ALA A 711 9.82 45.81 19.28
N LEU A 712 10.85 46.07 20.11
CA LEU A 712 11.31 47.43 20.40
C LEU A 712 11.83 48.15 19.16
N ARG A 713 12.51 47.44 18.24
CA ARG A 713 12.94 48.02 16.95
C ARG A 713 11.76 48.42 16.07
N ILE A 714 10.72 47.58 16.03
CA ILE A 714 9.48 47.87 15.31
C ILE A 714 8.80 49.10 15.91
N ILE A 715 8.58 49.12 17.23
CA ILE A 715 7.94 50.22 17.95
C ILE A 715 8.69 51.54 17.70
N LYS A 716 10.02 51.56 17.87
CA LYS A 716 10.86 52.74 17.59
C LYS A 716 10.65 53.25 16.18
N ARG A 717 10.71 52.36 15.18
CA ARG A 717 10.59 52.74 13.77
C ARG A 717 9.20 53.26 13.43
N LEU A 718 8.14 52.66 13.98
CA LEU A 718 6.75 53.13 13.80
C LEU A 718 6.59 54.55 14.37
N ILE A 719 7.08 54.80 15.59
CA ILE A 719 7.02 56.12 16.24
C ILE A 719 7.74 57.18 15.40
N GLN A 720 8.94 56.86 14.88
CA GLN A 720 9.72 57.79 14.04
C GLN A 720 9.07 58.15 12.70
N THR A 721 8.15 57.32 12.21
CA THR A 721 7.52 57.50 10.88
C THR A 721 6.08 57.99 10.93
N THR A 722 5.49 58.18 12.12
CA THR A 722 4.08 58.56 12.27
C THR A 722 3.97 60.02 12.71
N ASP A 723 3.29 60.86 11.93
CA ASP A 723 3.16 62.31 12.19
C ASP A 723 2.14 62.67 13.29
N GLN A 724 1.42 61.68 13.86
CA GLN A 724 0.27 61.93 14.75
C GLN A 724 0.58 61.59 16.22
N SER A 725 0.46 62.60 17.09
CA SER A 725 0.71 62.53 18.54
C SER A 725 -0.47 62.00 19.38
N GLY A 726 -1.60 61.63 18.76
CA GLY A 726 -2.85 61.28 19.46
C GLY A 726 -2.84 59.95 20.20
N TRP A 727 -1.86 59.08 19.95
CA TRP A 727 -1.79 57.75 20.57
C TRP A 727 -1.16 57.74 21.96
N LEU A 728 -0.41 58.78 22.37
CA LEU A 728 0.09 58.89 23.74
C LEU A 728 -1.03 59.19 24.75
N GLU A 729 -2.10 59.86 24.30
CA GLU A 729 -3.19 60.32 25.16
C GLU A 729 -4.20 59.21 25.50
N CYS A 730 -4.13 58.05 24.81
CA CYS A 730 -5.02 56.92 25.08
C CYS A 730 -4.52 56.05 26.25
N PRO A 731 -5.43 55.39 26.99
CA PRO A 731 -5.06 54.54 28.13
C PRO A 731 -4.13 53.40 27.72
N GLU A 732 -4.25 52.88 26.50
CA GLU A 732 -3.38 51.83 25.96
C GLU A 732 -1.97 52.34 25.65
N GLY A 733 -1.81 53.60 25.23
CA GLY A 733 -0.52 54.25 25.01
C GLY A 733 0.24 54.54 26.31
N THR A 734 -0.47 55.02 27.34
CA THR A 734 0.09 55.13 28.69
C THR A 734 0.46 53.75 29.26
N GLY A 735 -0.35 52.72 28.95
CA GLY A 735 -0.11 51.33 29.30
C GLY A 735 1.11 50.71 28.60
N LEU A 736 1.46 51.13 27.39
CA LEU A 736 2.71 50.73 26.72
C LEU A 736 3.92 51.47 27.31
N THR A 737 3.75 52.75 27.63
CA THR A 737 4.80 53.59 28.21
C THR A 737 5.25 53.07 29.58
N SER A 738 4.31 52.62 30.41
CA SER A 738 4.64 51.99 31.70
C SER A 738 5.42 50.69 31.53
N VAL A 739 5.08 49.86 30.53
CA VAL A 739 5.85 48.63 30.23
C VAL A 739 7.26 48.96 29.76
N LEU A 740 7.43 50.02 28.96
CA LEU A 740 8.75 50.47 28.52
C LEU A 740 9.59 51.00 29.70
N GLN A 741 8.98 51.71 30.64
CA GLN A 741 9.64 52.15 31.89
C GLN A 741 10.05 50.95 32.75
N ASP A 742 9.16 49.99 32.95
CA ASP A 742 9.45 48.74 33.68
C ASP A 742 10.63 47.99 33.04
N ILE A 743 10.70 47.92 31.71
CA ILE A 743 11.80 47.25 30.98
C ILE A 743 13.11 48.05 31.08
N ALA A 744 13.06 49.38 31.03
CA ALA A 744 14.23 50.24 31.13
C ALA A 744 14.84 50.26 32.54
N GLU A 745 14.01 50.14 33.58
CA GLU A 745 14.42 50.17 34.99
C GLU A 745 14.69 48.78 35.59
N SER A 746 14.25 47.71 34.93
CA SER A 746 14.41 46.34 35.42
C SER A 746 15.83 45.80 35.25
N ASN A 747 16.50 45.51 36.37
CA ASN A 747 17.78 44.78 36.42
C ASN A 747 17.71 43.33 35.90
N ARG A 748 16.52 42.83 35.55
CA ARG A 748 16.32 41.46 35.03
C ARG A 748 16.32 41.39 33.50
N CYS A 749 16.24 42.54 32.81
CA CYS A 749 16.29 42.60 31.35
C CYS A 749 17.75 42.72 30.86
N PRO A 750 18.10 42.12 29.71
CA PRO A 750 19.40 42.30 29.08
C PRO A 750 19.70 43.77 28.77
N ALA A 751 20.95 44.21 28.94
CA ALA A 751 21.35 45.61 28.84
C ALA A 751 21.02 46.25 27.47
N ASP A 752 21.06 45.47 26.39
CA ASP A 752 20.72 45.92 25.03
C ASP A 752 19.21 46.17 24.83
N VAL A 753 18.35 45.46 25.58
CA VAL A 753 16.89 45.66 25.60
C VAL A 753 16.54 46.90 26.43
N ALA A 754 17.11 47.02 27.62
CA ALA A 754 16.88 48.17 28.52
C ALA A 754 17.32 49.49 27.88
N THR A 755 18.49 49.51 27.21
CA THR A 755 18.99 50.70 26.51
C THR A 755 18.04 51.14 25.39
N ARG A 756 17.51 50.19 24.60
CA ARG A 756 16.56 50.51 23.51
C ARG A 756 15.21 50.99 24.02
N ALA A 757 14.72 50.46 25.15
CA ALA A 757 13.50 50.96 25.78
C ALA A 757 13.69 52.40 26.28
N ALA A 758 14.85 52.71 26.88
CA ALA A 758 15.20 54.07 27.28
C ALA A 758 15.32 55.04 26.10
N GLU A 759 15.91 54.62 24.96
CA GLU A 759 15.96 55.43 23.74
C GLU A 759 14.56 55.78 23.21
N ILE A 760 13.62 54.83 23.23
CA ILE A 760 12.24 55.08 22.80
C ILE A 760 11.55 56.05 23.76
N LEU A 761 11.73 55.89 25.07
CA LEU A 761 11.18 56.81 26.08
C LEU A 761 11.74 58.23 25.92
N GLN A 762 13.03 58.38 25.55
CA GLN A 762 13.64 59.67 25.25
C GLN A 762 13.01 60.32 24.01
N GLU A 763 12.84 59.57 22.92
CA GLU A 763 12.17 60.05 21.70
C GLU A 763 10.71 60.48 21.97
N LEU A 764 10.00 59.80 22.88
CA LEU A 764 8.63 60.15 23.28
C LEU A 764 8.54 61.39 24.17
N SER A 765 9.56 61.65 24.98
CA SER A 765 9.62 62.80 25.90
C SER A 765 10.01 64.12 25.24
N GLY A 766 10.35 64.11 23.94
CA GLY A 766 10.67 65.31 23.17
C GLY A 766 11.93 66.05 23.65
N SER A 767 13.04 65.32 23.87
CA SER A 767 14.37 65.91 24.11
C SER A 767 15.27 65.85 22.90
#